data_AF-A0A6J8A9G7-F1
#
_entry.id   AF-A0A6J8A9G7-F1
#
_cell.length_a   1.000
_cell.length_b   1.000
_cell.length_c   1.000
_cell.angle_alpha   90.00
_cell.angle_beta   90.00
_cell.angle_gamma   90.00
#
_symmetry.space_group_name_H-M   'P 1'
#
loop_
_entity.id
_entity.type
_entity.pdbx_description
1 polymer ?
#
loop_
_entity_poly.entity_id
_entity_poly.type
_entity_poly.pdbx_seq_one_letter_code
_entity_poly.pdbx_strand_id
1 'polypeptide(L)'
;MEKVIKSGEYKMKVGRLIFWDFGGQYVYYTTHQTFMTFRALFLVIFDGSKGLHEQVSDVLCFPGQHTTPTPAVFLQHWVNCILTYCKAVHRGIPKILFVATHKDKIPREKIETQRKELYNGVEELFKDHEGWHHLVLDKHIFVNATDKADPEIDVLKKTITDLTFEHPCWGEKMPNACVPLELEIAELVANGKQILSIGELEELNAISQVSVLFPEEISDFLHFQHSLGKIVYFDTPQLRGFVIISPLLLVEVMRSFVTDITFWPKKGHIRKTFERMSGSGIIQRKDLYHIWKQTHFDKILPYKEFIFNMLIHLDILSEQRRYDTDTGSRLPVENFFVPCMLIQRNDTSFMTVECTPEKAICLAFIFKGTIIPPALPNRLISACLSMWTVKTYEEKQLLFSGFIGLSFDMAHDIVVCVEGNKILLYIVHKTSNGLIVPDIATGIKESMFTTLERISEFYQSAVHASDNSQKLPFHIEYSCSRFGCFITEEAALTTNKWVCDKHKLLHKKEKWNIWHQDQKKEQCEENCQGLHEGALNQKPSDIELQRFVSPCDVSTVRELAIHLGMTLKEWEDLRENYDRIEIVKCRILVDWREKHKGRFSNIAKALKDMKLDTHMLCRVKRIRIERCESREEYMDFIPTDEILDELAQVIGVVSFQLGIELGLSITSLDNIQYNNGRDLVAQCKAILFQWRKDQSVRPTIEVLHNALVNVGKGSQCLEEIIKSKGVKKYIPEEKEVEVEKQGKDKTFLKKLNLFKKKKL
;
A
#
# COMPACT_ATOMS: atom_id res chain seq x y z
N MET A 1 41.08 -36.63 12.37
CA MET A 1 39.97 -35.89 13.01
C MET A 1 38.74 -36.77 13.21
N GLU A 2 38.20 -37.44 12.18
CA GLU A 2 37.07 -38.39 12.28
C GLU A 2 37.20 -39.50 13.35
N LYS A 3 38.38 -40.16 13.45
CA LYS A 3 38.63 -41.17 14.48
C LYS A 3 38.60 -40.61 15.92
N VAL A 4 38.96 -39.35 16.09
CA VAL A 4 38.98 -38.64 17.39
C VAL A 4 37.56 -38.18 17.75
N ILE A 5 36.75 -37.82 16.75
CA ILE A 5 35.33 -37.51 16.96
C ILE A 5 34.56 -38.77 17.41
N LYS A 6 34.88 -39.92 16.82
CA LYS A 6 34.28 -41.20 17.19
C LYS A 6 34.65 -41.71 18.58
N SER A 7 35.78 -41.28 19.16
CA SER A 7 36.24 -41.76 20.47
C SER A 7 35.65 -41.01 21.67
N GLY A 8 34.99 -39.86 21.48
CA GLY A 8 34.32 -39.10 22.55
C GLY A 8 35.26 -38.43 23.58
N GLU A 9 36.54 -38.79 23.63
CA GLU A 9 37.55 -38.20 24.51
C GLU A 9 38.16 -36.92 23.89
N TYR A 10 37.56 -35.76 24.17
CA TYR A 10 38.08 -34.47 23.72
C TYR A 10 38.77 -33.70 24.86
N LYS A 11 40.03 -33.30 24.66
CA LYS A 11 40.74 -32.33 25.53
C LYS A 11 40.47 -30.86 25.15
N MET A 12 39.66 -30.61 24.13
CA MET A 12 39.39 -29.30 23.54
C MET A 12 37.90 -29.17 23.18
N LYS A 13 37.35 -27.94 23.23
CA LYS A 13 35.97 -27.67 22.82
C LYS A 13 35.84 -27.93 21.32
N VAL A 14 34.90 -28.79 20.92
CA VAL A 14 34.60 -29.10 19.52
C VAL A 14 33.19 -28.62 19.19
N GLY A 15 33.04 -27.99 18.03
CA GLY A 15 31.76 -27.49 17.52
C GLY A 15 31.53 -27.89 16.07
N ARG A 16 30.28 -28.16 15.70
CA ARG A 16 29.89 -28.37 14.29
C ARG A 16 29.45 -27.04 13.70
N LEU A 17 30.06 -26.65 12.58
CA LEU A 17 29.62 -25.51 11.78
C LEU A 17 28.84 -26.01 10.56
N ILE A 18 27.74 -25.33 10.24
CA ILE A 18 26.95 -25.55 9.03
C ILE A 18 26.95 -24.22 8.28
N PHE A 19 27.52 -24.21 7.07
CA PHE A 19 27.56 -23.02 6.23
C PHE A 19 26.36 -23.02 5.29
N TRP A 20 25.61 -21.93 5.32
CA TRP A 20 24.57 -21.63 4.34
C TRP A 20 25.09 -20.56 3.39
N ASP A 21 25.19 -20.90 2.11
CA ASP A 21 25.53 -19.96 1.06
C ASP A 21 24.25 -19.47 0.38
N PHE A 22 23.98 -18.19 0.56
CA PHE A 22 22.81 -17.53 0.00
C PHE A 22 23.21 -16.89 -1.33
N GLY A 23 22.59 -17.33 -2.43
CA GLY A 23 22.91 -16.84 -3.77
C GLY A 23 22.83 -15.31 -3.83
N GLY A 24 23.91 -14.65 -4.25
CA GLY A 24 23.99 -13.19 -4.36
C GLY A 24 23.14 -12.59 -5.50
N GLN A 25 22.41 -13.39 -6.27
CA GLN A 25 21.51 -12.90 -7.29
C GLN A 25 20.22 -12.34 -6.67
N TYR A 26 19.79 -11.16 -7.12
CA TYR A 26 18.62 -10.43 -6.62
C TYR A 26 17.35 -11.30 -6.48
N VAL A 27 17.11 -12.19 -7.44
CA VAL A 27 15.94 -13.10 -7.45
C VAL A 27 15.83 -13.94 -6.17
N TYR A 28 16.94 -14.28 -5.53
CA TYR A 28 16.96 -15.13 -4.34
C TYR A 28 16.77 -14.35 -3.03
N TYR A 29 16.86 -13.03 -3.02
CA TYR A 29 16.91 -12.25 -1.78
C TYR A 29 15.66 -12.42 -0.91
N THR A 30 14.50 -12.52 -1.55
CA THR A 30 13.22 -12.81 -0.86
C THR A 30 13.17 -14.19 -0.22
N THR A 31 14.01 -15.13 -0.64
CA THR A 31 14.05 -16.49 -0.09
C THR A 31 14.91 -16.61 1.16
N HIS A 32 15.86 -15.70 1.38
CA HIS A 32 16.85 -15.83 2.45
C HIS A 32 16.21 -15.76 3.84
N GLN A 33 15.14 -14.98 3.99
CA GLN A 33 14.37 -14.85 5.24
C GLN A 33 13.94 -16.20 5.84
N THR A 34 13.74 -17.22 5.00
CA THR A 34 13.27 -18.55 5.42
C THR A 34 14.29 -19.35 6.22
N PHE A 35 15.56 -18.96 6.15
CA PHE A 35 16.69 -19.64 6.81
C PHE A 35 17.37 -18.75 7.86
N MET A 36 16.90 -17.51 8.06
CA MET A 36 17.49 -16.59 9.03
C MET A 36 17.04 -16.95 10.45
N THR A 37 17.99 -17.13 11.36
CA THR A 37 17.75 -17.36 12.79
C THR A 37 18.67 -16.48 13.60
N PHE A 38 18.18 -16.00 14.76
CA PHE A 38 18.98 -15.21 15.69
C PHE A 38 20.19 -15.99 16.23
N ARG A 39 20.13 -17.34 16.22
CA ARG A 39 21.21 -18.22 16.68
C ARG A 39 22.38 -18.32 15.68
N ALA A 40 22.27 -17.72 14.50
CA ALA A 40 23.31 -17.77 13.47
C ALA A 40 24.32 -16.62 13.60
N LEU A 41 25.54 -16.91 13.13
CA LEU A 41 26.54 -15.89 12.78
C LEU A 41 26.40 -15.56 11.30
N PHE A 42 26.21 -14.28 10.97
CA PHE A 42 26.08 -13.82 9.59
C PHE A 42 27.41 -13.26 9.09
N LEU A 43 27.80 -13.64 7.89
CA LEU A 43 28.95 -13.10 7.18
C LEU A 43 28.44 -12.28 5.99
N VAL A 44 28.65 -10.96 6.04
CA VAL A 44 28.32 -10.06 4.92
C VAL A 44 29.60 -9.83 4.12
N ILE A 45 29.66 -10.49 2.97
CA ILE A 45 30.82 -10.50 2.08
C ILE A 45 30.66 -9.40 1.04
N PHE A 46 31.68 -8.55 0.87
CA PHE A 46 31.65 -7.47 -0.12
C PHE A 46 32.99 -7.29 -0.84
N ASP A 47 32.96 -6.63 -2.00
CA ASP A 47 34.16 -6.34 -2.80
C ASP A 47 34.93 -5.18 -2.19
N GLY A 48 36.07 -5.47 -1.54
CA GLY A 48 36.95 -4.48 -0.92
C GLY A 48 37.87 -3.78 -1.92
N SER A 49 37.86 -4.19 -3.20
CA SER A 49 38.61 -3.46 -4.23
C SER A 49 37.90 -2.18 -4.68
N LYS A 50 36.63 -2.01 -4.31
CA LYS A 50 35.78 -0.88 -4.69
C LYS A 50 35.49 0.04 -3.50
N GLY A 51 35.29 1.32 -3.77
CA GLY A 51 34.86 2.27 -2.75
C GLY A 51 33.40 2.03 -2.32
N LEU A 52 33.05 2.31 -1.05
CA LEU A 52 31.68 2.11 -0.54
C LEU A 52 30.59 2.92 -1.27
N HIS A 53 30.99 4.01 -1.92
CA HIS A 53 30.12 4.90 -2.70
C HIS A 53 30.36 4.79 -4.22
N GLU A 54 31.18 3.84 -4.65
CA GLU A 54 31.40 3.57 -6.07
C GLU A 54 30.13 2.95 -6.67
N GLN A 55 29.74 3.42 -7.85
CA GLN A 55 28.55 2.91 -8.54
C GLN A 55 28.80 1.49 -9.01
N VAL A 56 27.91 0.58 -8.64
CA VAL A 56 27.89 -0.79 -9.16
C VAL A 56 26.97 -0.82 -10.36
N SER A 57 27.49 -1.33 -11.48
CA SER A 57 26.72 -1.64 -12.67
C SER A 57 25.83 -2.88 -12.43
N ASP A 58 24.88 -2.77 -11.50
CA ASP A 58 23.85 -3.78 -11.29
C ASP A 58 22.53 -3.30 -11.90
N VAL A 59 21.80 -4.24 -12.50
CA VAL A 59 20.70 -3.98 -13.43
C VAL A 59 19.35 -3.95 -12.69
N LEU A 60 19.27 -4.54 -11.50
CA LEU A 60 18.05 -4.63 -10.69
C LEU A 60 18.24 -3.88 -9.38
N CYS A 61 17.56 -2.74 -9.25
CA CYS A 61 17.61 -1.94 -8.02
C CYS A 61 16.79 -2.59 -6.90
N PHE A 62 17.23 -2.38 -5.66
CA PHE A 62 16.44 -2.68 -4.47
C PHE A 62 15.11 -1.92 -4.46
N PRO A 63 14.10 -2.44 -3.73
CA PRO A 63 12.86 -1.72 -3.54
C PRO A 63 13.14 -0.31 -3.05
N GLY A 64 12.74 0.68 -3.85
CA GLY A 64 12.87 2.08 -3.49
C GLY A 64 14.24 2.72 -3.66
N GLN A 65 15.10 2.13 -4.49
CA GLN A 65 16.33 2.78 -4.94
C GLN A 65 16.22 3.23 -6.39
N HIS A 66 16.33 4.56 -6.57
CA HIS A 66 16.25 5.22 -7.87
C HIS A 66 17.62 5.55 -8.47
N THR A 67 18.71 5.33 -7.72
CA THR A 67 20.09 5.52 -8.16
C THR A 67 20.78 4.18 -8.37
N THR A 68 21.84 4.17 -9.19
CA THR A 68 22.76 3.03 -9.28
C THR A 68 23.23 2.63 -7.88
N PRO A 69 23.09 1.36 -7.49
CA PRO A 69 23.42 0.93 -6.15
C PRO A 69 24.93 1.03 -5.90
N THR A 70 25.31 1.26 -4.65
CA THR A 70 26.71 1.28 -4.19
C THR A 70 26.94 0.16 -3.17
N PRO A 71 28.18 -0.25 -2.87
CA PRO A 71 28.41 -1.24 -1.83
C PRO A 71 27.78 -0.86 -0.48
N ALA A 72 27.78 0.41 -0.09
CA ALA A 72 27.12 0.89 1.13
C ALA A 72 25.62 0.54 1.18
N VAL A 73 24.92 0.69 0.04
CA VAL A 73 23.51 0.31 -0.09
C VAL A 73 23.32 -1.18 0.16
N PHE A 74 24.15 -2.03 -0.45
CA PHE A 74 24.05 -3.47 -0.30
C PHE A 74 24.32 -3.89 1.15
N LEU A 75 25.34 -3.31 1.78
CA LEU A 75 25.66 -3.58 3.19
C LEU A 75 24.48 -3.21 4.10
N GLN A 76 23.91 -2.03 3.92
CA GLN A 76 22.75 -1.59 4.69
C GLN A 76 21.54 -2.49 4.45
N HIS A 77 21.25 -2.85 3.19
CA HIS A 77 20.19 -3.79 2.86
C HIS A 77 20.33 -5.13 3.59
N TRP A 78 21.52 -5.73 3.58
CA TRP A 78 21.74 -7.04 4.21
C TRP A 78 21.63 -6.99 5.72
N VAL A 79 22.23 -5.99 6.36
CA VAL A 79 22.07 -5.78 7.82
C VAL A 79 20.60 -5.64 8.16
N ASN A 80 19.87 -4.85 7.39
CA ASN A 80 18.45 -4.60 7.60
C ASN A 80 17.60 -5.87 7.47
N CYS A 81 17.86 -6.68 6.44
CA CYS A 81 17.16 -7.95 6.24
C CYS A 81 17.42 -8.91 7.41
N ILE A 82 18.68 -9.06 7.82
CA ILE A 82 19.06 -9.96 8.92
C ILE A 82 18.31 -9.57 10.20
N LEU A 83 18.32 -8.28 10.56
CA LEU A 83 17.67 -7.80 11.78
C LEU A 83 16.14 -7.90 11.71
N THR A 84 15.56 -7.68 10.53
CA THR A 84 14.11 -7.78 10.31
C THR A 84 13.60 -9.21 10.52
N TYR A 85 14.31 -10.21 9.97
CA TYR A 85 13.81 -11.59 9.95
C TYR A 85 14.25 -12.42 11.16
N CYS A 86 15.25 -11.98 11.92
CA CYS A 86 15.61 -12.59 13.20
C CYS A 86 14.67 -12.09 14.31
N LYS A 87 13.50 -12.73 14.49
CA LYS A 87 12.40 -12.32 15.41
C LYS A 87 12.76 -12.19 16.91
N ALA A 88 13.96 -12.59 17.35
CA ALA A 88 14.39 -12.54 18.75
C ALA A 88 15.73 -11.80 18.87
N VAL A 89 15.71 -10.50 18.55
CA VAL A 89 16.87 -9.62 18.65
C VAL A 89 17.10 -9.25 20.12
N HIS A 90 17.80 -10.11 20.87
CA HIS A 90 18.39 -9.71 22.15
C HIS A 90 19.59 -8.80 21.91
N ARG A 91 19.95 -7.94 22.87
CA ARG A 91 21.05 -6.96 22.73
C ARG A 91 22.32 -7.60 22.12
N GLY A 92 22.56 -7.31 20.84
CA GLY A 92 23.76 -7.74 20.10
C GLY A 92 23.73 -9.13 19.46
N ILE A 93 22.57 -9.80 19.35
CA ILE A 93 22.37 -11.07 18.63
C ILE A 93 21.25 -10.91 17.58
N PRO A 94 21.43 -11.33 16.31
CA PRO A 94 22.57 -12.07 15.78
C PRO A 94 23.82 -11.21 15.64
N LYS A 95 24.99 -11.87 15.50
CA LYS A 95 26.25 -11.20 15.16
C LYS A 95 26.43 -11.13 13.64
N ILE A 96 26.86 -9.98 13.15
CA ILE A 96 27.08 -9.70 11.73
C ILE A 96 28.54 -9.30 11.55
N LEU A 97 29.30 -10.14 10.84
CA LEU A 97 30.70 -9.93 10.51
C LEU A 97 30.83 -9.46 9.06
N PHE A 98 31.45 -8.31 8.85
CA PHE A 98 31.80 -7.84 7.52
C PHE A 98 33.13 -8.46 7.07
N VAL A 99 33.15 -8.94 5.82
CA VAL A 99 34.35 -9.55 5.22
C VAL A 99 34.59 -8.91 3.84
N ALA A 100 35.64 -8.11 3.74
CA ALA A 100 36.09 -7.55 2.47
C ALA A 100 36.86 -8.61 1.67
N THR A 101 36.62 -8.67 0.37
CA THR A 101 37.26 -9.63 -0.57
C THR A 101 37.95 -8.90 -1.71
N HIS A 102 38.63 -9.64 -2.60
CA HIS A 102 39.38 -9.11 -3.74
C HIS A 102 40.62 -8.29 -3.35
N LYS A 103 41.28 -8.65 -2.24
CA LYS A 103 42.54 -8.04 -1.83
C LYS A 103 43.62 -8.10 -2.91
N ASP A 104 43.59 -9.13 -3.76
CA ASP A 104 44.48 -9.33 -4.91
C ASP A 104 44.37 -8.24 -5.99
N LYS A 105 43.24 -7.52 -6.06
CA LYS A 105 43.05 -6.41 -7.00
C LYS A 105 43.66 -5.09 -6.52
N ILE A 106 44.11 -5.03 -5.27
CA ILE A 106 44.72 -3.83 -4.68
C ILE A 106 46.25 -3.96 -4.71
N PRO A 107 46.99 -2.94 -5.19
CA PRO A 107 48.43 -2.93 -5.09
C PRO A 107 48.90 -3.12 -3.63
N ARG A 108 49.94 -3.93 -3.41
CA ARG A 108 50.35 -4.38 -2.06
C ARG A 108 50.56 -3.23 -1.08
N GLU A 109 51.13 -2.13 -1.56
CA GLU A 109 51.42 -0.92 -0.79
C GLU A 109 50.17 -0.10 -0.41
N LYS A 110 49.02 -0.35 -1.04
CA LYS A 110 47.75 0.34 -0.78
C LYS A 110 46.75 -0.49 0.03
N ILE A 111 47.01 -1.78 0.27
CA ILE A 111 46.07 -2.70 0.94
C ILE A 111 45.63 -2.16 2.30
N GLU A 112 46.57 -1.72 3.15
CA GLU A 112 46.24 -1.25 4.50
C GLU A 112 45.54 0.11 4.50
N THR A 113 45.85 0.99 3.54
CA THR A 113 45.13 2.25 3.35
C THR A 113 43.68 1.96 2.94
N GLN A 114 43.49 1.10 1.93
CA GLN A 114 42.16 0.67 1.48
C GLN A 114 41.37 0.00 2.60
N ARG A 115 42.00 -0.88 3.39
CA ARG A 115 41.39 -1.54 4.55
C ARG A 115 40.83 -0.50 5.54
N LYS A 116 41.66 0.47 5.93
CA LYS A 116 41.24 1.53 6.85
C LYS A 116 40.12 2.39 6.29
N GLU A 117 40.24 2.83 5.04
CA GLU A 117 39.21 3.65 4.38
C GLU A 117 37.86 2.92 4.31
N LEU A 118 37.86 1.65 3.92
CA LEU A 118 36.65 0.83 3.88
C LEU A 118 36.01 0.69 5.26
N TYR A 119 36.76 0.24 6.26
CA TYR A 119 36.19 -0.07 7.55
C TYR A 119 35.82 1.18 8.36
N ASN A 120 36.56 2.28 8.24
CA ASN A 120 36.11 3.59 8.75
C ASN A 120 34.81 4.02 8.07
N GLY A 121 34.67 3.78 6.76
CA GLY A 121 33.44 4.05 6.03
C GLY A 121 32.27 3.17 6.47
N VAL A 122 32.51 1.88 6.78
CA VAL A 122 31.48 0.99 7.34
C VAL A 122 31.07 1.44 8.75
N GLU A 123 32.03 1.80 9.60
CA GLU A 123 31.75 2.35 10.94
C GLU A 123 30.92 3.63 10.85
N GLU A 124 31.27 4.57 9.98
CA GLU A 124 30.49 5.80 9.80
C GLU A 124 29.10 5.53 9.19
N LEU A 125 28.99 4.58 8.24
CA LEU A 125 27.72 4.19 7.63
C LEU A 125 26.70 3.68 8.66
N PHE A 126 27.15 3.00 9.71
CA PHE A 126 26.29 2.37 10.70
C PHE A 126 26.27 3.07 12.06
N LYS A 127 27.01 4.17 12.25
CA LYS A 127 27.18 4.86 13.54
C LYS A 127 25.89 5.16 14.28
N ASP A 128 24.86 5.61 13.57
CA ASP A 128 23.54 5.94 14.11
C ASP A 128 22.48 4.85 13.81
N HIS A 129 22.92 3.67 13.38
CA HIS A 129 22.02 2.58 12.99
C HIS A 129 21.52 1.80 14.22
N GLU A 130 20.21 1.53 14.28
CA GLU A 130 19.59 0.77 15.38
C GLU A 130 20.23 -0.61 15.60
N GLY A 131 20.75 -1.19 14.52
CA GLY A 131 21.47 -2.46 14.51
C GLY A 131 22.94 -2.42 14.95
N TRP A 132 23.49 -1.27 15.37
CA TRP A 132 24.93 -1.11 15.64
C TRP A 132 25.52 -2.20 16.54
N HIS A 133 24.83 -2.58 17.62
CA HIS A 133 25.30 -3.56 18.59
C HIS A 133 25.42 -5.01 18.05
N HIS A 134 24.85 -5.28 16.87
CA HIS A 134 24.94 -6.55 16.17
C HIS A 134 26.20 -6.67 15.31
N LEU A 135 26.83 -5.54 14.99
CA LEU A 135 27.93 -5.46 14.05
C LEU A 135 29.27 -5.77 14.73
N VAL A 136 30.08 -6.62 14.10
CA VAL A 136 31.46 -6.91 14.49
C VAL A 136 32.37 -6.01 13.66
N LEU A 137 32.68 -4.83 14.20
CA LEU A 137 33.39 -3.76 13.48
C LEU A 137 34.90 -3.73 13.77
N ASP A 138 35.38 -4.37 14.82
CA ASP A 138 36.77 -4.29 15.29
C ASP A 138 37.74 -5.24 14.57
N LYS A 139 37.25 -6.14 13.69
CA LYS A 139 38.05 -7.22 13.09
C LYS A 139 38.71 -6.87 11.76
N HIS A 140 38.17 -5.89 11.03
CA HIS A 140 38.69 -5.35 9.75
C HIS A 140 39.26 -6.42 8.78
N ILE A 141 38.48 -7.46 8.50
CA ILE A 141 38.94 -8.63 7.71
C ILE A 141 38.97 -8.29 6.21
N PHE A 142 40.13 -8.46 5.57
CA PHE A 142 40.28 -8.25 4.12
C PHE A 142 41.07 -9.38 3.46
N VAL A 143 40.37 -10.25 2.73
CA VAL A 143 40.92 -11.50 2.19
C VAL A 143 41.16 -11.44 0.69
N ASN A 144 42.18 -12.17 0.23
CA ASN A 144 42.32 -12.68 -1.11
C ASN A 144 41.70 -14.08 -1.14
N ALA A 145 40.43 -14.18 -1.54
CA ALA A 145 39.72 -15.46 -1.58
C ALA A 145 40.26 -16.44 -2.64
N THR A 146 41.12 -15.99 -3.56
CA THR A 146 41.76 -16.85 -4.58
C THR A 146 43.02 -17.54 -4.07
N ASP A 147 43.60 -17.04 -2.97
CA ASP A 147 44.80 -17.59 -2.35
C ASP A 147 44.48 -18.25 -1.01
N LYS A 148 44.52 -19.57 -0.98
CA LYS A 148 44.28 -20.36 0.24
C LYS A 148 45.34 -20.15 1.32
N ALA A 149 46.51 -19.64 0.95
CA ALA A 149 47.62 -19.36 1.87
C ALA A 149 47.61 -17.92 2.38
N ASP A 150 46.62 -17.09 2.01
CA ASP A 150 46.46 -15.75 2.55
C ASP A 150 46.29 -15.82 4.08
N PRO A 151 47.19 -15.21 4.88
CA PRO A 151 47.11 -15.23 6.35
C PRO A 151 45.76 -14.76 6.91
N GLU A 152 45.09 -13.86 6.20
CA GLU A 152 43.80 -13.28 6.61
C GLU A 152 42.67 -14.30 6.58
N ILE A 153 42.81 -15.39 5.81
CA ILE A 153 41.87 -16.52 5.82
C ILE A 153 41.93 -17.24 7.18
N ASP A 154 43.11 -17.38 7.78
CA ASP A 154 43.24 -18.00 9.11
C ASP A 154 42.75 -17.06 10.21
N VAL A 155 42.93 -15.74 10.06
CA VAL A 155 42.29 -14.74 10.92
C VAL A 155 40.77 -14.83 10.84
N LEU A 156 40.20 -14.98 9.64
CA LEU A 156 38.77 -15.17 9.45
C LEU A 156 38.26 -16.45 10.11
N LYS A 157 38.91 -17.59 9.90
CA LYS A 157 38.54 -18.87 10.55
C LYS A 157 38.56 -18.75 12.08
N LYS A 158 39.61 -18.12 12.63
CA LYS A 158 39.72 -17.88 14.07
C LYS A 158 38.59 -16.98 14.56
N THR A 159 38.31 -15.88 13.87
CA THR A 159 37.23 -14.94 14.22
C THR A 159 35.87 -15.62 14.23
N ILE A 160 35.55 -16.43 13.21
CA ILE A 160 34.31 -17.23 13.15
C ILE A 160 34.23 -18.18 14.35
N THR A 161 35.34 -18.85 14.67
CA THR A 161 35.43 -19.80 15.78
C THR A 161 35.20 -19.11 17.12
N ASP A 162 35.91 -18.00 17.37
CA ASP A 162 35.81 -17.21 18.60
C ASP A 162 34.38 -16.68 18.79
N LEU A 163 33.81 -16.03 17.77
CA LEU A 163 32.43 -15.52 17.80
C LEU A 163 31.39 -16.62 18.02
N THR A 164 31.62 -17.82 17.48
CA THR A 164 30.72 -18.96 17.69
C THR A 164 30.76 -19.45 19.15
N PHE A 165 31.94 -19.54 19.75
CA PHE A 165 32.08 -19.96 21.15
C PHE A 165 31.65 -18.87 22.15
N GLU A 166 31.72 -17.60 21.75
CA GLU A 166 31.23 -16.45 22.52
C GLU A 166 29.71 -16.25 22.39
N HIS A 167 29.06 -16.92 21.44
CA HIS A 167 27.63 -16.79 21.23
C HIS A 167 26.87 -17.16 22.52
N PRO A 168 25.93 -16.33 23.02
CA PRO A 168 25.28 -16.57 24.32
C PRO A 168 24.50 -17.89 24.44
N CYS A 169 24.00 -18.41 23.32
CA CYS A 169 23.37 -19.73 23.28
C CYS A 169 24.35 -20.92 23.26
N TRP A 170 25.66 -20.66 23.20
CA TRP A 170 26.67 -21.71 23.21
C TRP A 170 26.69 -22.44 24.56
N GLY A 171 26.60 -23.77 24.54
CA GLY A 171 26.60 -24.59 25.74
C GLY A 171 25.25 -24.69 26.46
N GLU A 172 24.17 -24.19 25.86
CA GLU A 172 22.80 -24.49 26.30
C GLU A 172 22.60 -26.00 26.41
N LYS A 173 22.05 -26.46 27.53
CA LYS A 173 21.79 -27.88 27.78
C LYS A 173 20.51 -28.29 27.07
N MET A 174 20.57 -29.37 26.28
CA MET A 174 19.39 -30.00 25.70
C MET A 174 18.93 -31.16 26.57
N PRO A 175 17.62 -31.32 26.83
CA PRO A 175 17.11 -32.49 27.52
C PRO A 175 17.48 -33.78 26.77
N ASN A 176 18.03 -34.77 27.49
CA ASN A 176 18.36 -36.07 26.90
C ASN A 176 17.14 -36.76 26.28
N ALA A 177 15.94 -36.44 26.77
CA ALA A 177 14.69 -36.97 26.26
C ALA A 177 14.42 -36.61 24.79
N CYS A 178 15.02 -35.53 24.27
CA CYS A 178 14.89 -35.10 22.88
C CYS A 178 15.78 -35.89 21.91
N VAL A 179 16.85 -36.52 22.41
CA VAL A 179 17.88 -37.14 21.58
C VAL A 179 17.34 -38.33 20.76
N PRO A 180 16.54 -39.26 21.32
CA PRO A 180 16.00 -40.37 20.54
C PRO A 180 15.18 -39.89 19.34
N LEU A 181 14.22 -38.98 19.56
CA LEU A 181 13.39 -38.44 18.48
C LEU A 181 14.23 -37.70 17.42
N GLU A 182 15.26 -36.94 17.84
CA GLU A 182 16.18 -36.28 16.90
C GLU A 182 16.94 -37.28 16.02
N LEU A 183 17.39 -38.41 16.58
CA LEU A 183 18.09 -39.46 15.83
C LEU A 183 17.18 -40.17 14.84
N GLU A 184 15.95 -40.50 15.24
CA GLU A 184 14.93 -41.10 14.38
C GLU A 184 14.59 -40.18 13.19
N ILE A 185 14.40 -38.88 13.45
CA ILE A 185 14.21 -37.89 12.38
C ILE A 185 15.45 -37.85 11.47
N ALA A 186 16.65 -37.89 12.01
CA ALA A 186 17.89 -37.87 11.22
C ALA A 186 18.01 -39.12 10.30
N GLU A 187 17.59 -40.30 10.77
CA GLU A 187 17.55 -41.51 9.97
C GLU A 187 16.52 -41.42 8.83
N LEU A 188 15.32 -40.87 9.11
CA LEU A 188 14.33 -40.60 8.07
C LEU A 188 14.85 -39.62 7.00
N VAL A 189 15.55 -38.56 7.41
CA VAL A 189 16.20 -37.62 6.49
C VAL A 189 17.27 -38.34 5.65
N ALA A 190 18.09 -39.20 6.26
CA ALA A 190 19.10 -40.00 5.56
C ALA A 190 18.48 -40.94 4.52
N ASN A 191 17.29 -41.48 4.81
CA ASN A 191 16.50 -42.31 3.92
C ASN A 191 15.67 -41.50 2.89
N GLY A 192 15.82 -40.18 2.86
CA GLY A 192 15.25 -39.29 1.84
C GLY A 192 13.86 -38.75 2.14
N LYS A 193 13.29 -38.98 3.33
CA LYS A 193 12.04 -38.35 3.78
C LYS A 193 12.33 -36.88 4.13
N GLN A 194 11.46 -35.96 3.68
CA GLN A 194 11.68 -34.51 3.87
C GLN A 194 10.57 -33.82 4.68
N ILE A 195 9.37 -34.42 4.77
CA ILE A 195 8.22 -33.89 5.49
C ILE A 195 7.63 -34.99 6.37
N LEU A 196 7.16 -34.62 7.56
CA LEU A 196 6.31 -35.44 8.41
C LEU A 196 5.01 -34.69 8.71
N SER A 197 3.90 -35.41 8.77
CA SER A 197 2.73 -34.95 9.51
C SER A 197 2.98 -35.02 11.02
N ILE A 198 2.20 -34.26 11.79
CA ILE A 198 2.27 -34.37 13.26
C ILE A 198 1.92 -35.77 13.75
N GLY A 199 0.96 -36.45 13.11
CA GLY A 199 0.63 -37.84 13.45
C GLY A 199 1.82 -38.80 13.24
N GLU A 200 2.51 -38.71 12.09
CA GLU A 200 3.73 -39.50 11.85
C GLU A 200 4.82 -39.19 12.89
N LEU A 201 4.94 -37.94 13.34
CA LEU A 201 5.91 -37.53 14.36
C LEU A 201 5.55 -38.09 15.75
N GLU A 202 4.27 -38.07 16.13
CA GLU A 202 3.77 -38.65 17.38
C GLU A 202 3.97 -40.18 17.41
N GLU A 203 3.71 -40.86 16.29
CA GLU A 203 3.99 -42.28 16.12
C GLU A 203 5.48 -42.58 16.28
N LEU A 204 6.35 -41.79 15.64
CA LEU A 204 7.80 -41.92 15.74
C LEU A 204 8.29 -41.73 17.18
N ASN A 205 7.76 -40.73 17.88
CA ASN A 205 8.06 -40.47 19.28
C ASN A 205 7.59 -41.62 20.20
N ALA A 206 6.45 -42.25 19.89
CA ALA A 206 5.93 -43.38 20.67
C ALA A 206 6.76 -44.68 20.51
N ILE A 207 7.49 -44.84 19.41
CA ILE A 207 8.36 -46.01 19.15
C ILE A 207 9.66 -45.95 19.97
N SER A 208 10.07 -44.76 20.41
CA SER A 208 11.28 -44.55 21.20
C SER A 208 11.25 -45.37 22.51
N GLN A 209 12.15 -46.34 22.63
CA GLN A 209 12.26 -47.19 23.82
C GLN A 209 12.98 -46.52 25.00
N VAL A 210 13.56 -45.33 24.79
CA VAL A 210 14.42 -44.66 25.77
C VAL A 210 13.66 -43.55 26.51
N SER A 211 12.90 -42.74 25.77
CA SER A 211 12.10 -41.64 26.31
C SER A 211 11.07 -41.19 25.28
N VAL A 212 9.84 -40.95 25.75
CA VAL A 212 8.72 -40.45 24.95
C VAL A 212 8.40 -39.04 25.42
N LEU A 213 8.29 -38.10 24.49
CA LEU A 213 7.90 -36.72 24.78
C LEU A 213 6.38 -36.58 24.86
N PHE A 214 5.88 -35.80 25.81
CA PHE A 214 4.47 -35.40 25.87
C PHE A 214 4.14 -34.37 24.77
N PRO A 215 2.86 -34.16 24.41
CA PRO A 215 2.48 -33.26 23.31
C PRO A 215 3.05 -31.84 23.43
N GLU A 216 3.08 -31.27 24.64
CA GLU A 216 3.66 -29.95 24.90
C GLU A 216 5.19 -29.98 24.69
N GLU A 217 5.85 -31.04 25.10
CA GLU A 217 7.30 -31.23 24.92
C GLU A 217 7.67 -31.45 23.45
N ILE A 218 6.80 -32.09 22.65
CA ILE A 218 6.97 -32.18 21.19
C ILE A 218 6.91 -30.79 20.58
N SER A 219 5.95 -29.96 21.00
CA SER A 219 5.85 -28.58 20.53
C SER A 219 7.12 -27.79 20.86
N ASP A 220 7.60 -27.87 22.09
CA ASP A 220 8.85 -27.23 22.53
C ASP A 220 10.07 -27.75 21.75
N PHE A 221 10.14 -29.07 21.52
CA PHE A 221 11.15 -29.70 20.69
C PHE A 221 11.13 -29.13 19.26
N LEU A 222 9.96 -29.02 18.63
CA LEU A 222 9.82 -28.50 17.27
C LEU A 222 10.25 -27.02 17.19
N HIS A 223 9.81 -26.19 18.13
CA HIS A 223 10.22 -24.78 18.19
C HIS A 223 11.74 -24.65 18.38
N PHE A 224 12.33 -25.48 19.25
CA PHE A 224 13.77 -25.48 19.48
C PHE A 224 14.55 -25.90 18.23
N GLN A 225 14.19 -27.03 17.61
CA GLN A 225 14.85 -27.52 16.40
C GLN A 225 14.67 -26.57 15.21
N HIS A 226 13.52 -25.88 15.13
CA HIS A 226 13.30 -24.81 14.16
C HIS A 226 14.24 -23.63 14.39
N SER A 227 14.42 -23.21 15.64
CA SER A 227 15.36 -22.13 16.00
C SER A 227 16.82 -22.47 15.66
N LEU A 228 17.18 -23.76 15.69
CA LEU A 228 18.50 -24.25 15.24
C LEU A 228 18.64 -24.31 13.72
N GLY A 229 17.57 -24.09 12.96
CA GLY A 229 17.54 -24.25 11.50
C GLY A 229 17.67 -25.70 11.03
N LYS A 230 17.42 -26.67 11.92
CA LYS A 230 17.45 -28.11 11.57
C LYS A 230 16.15 -28.58 10.92
N ILE A 231 15.03 -27.96 11.30
CA ILE A 231 13.70 -28.23 10.73
C ILE A 231 12.97 -26.91 10.44
N VAL A 232 11.86 -26.98 9.72
CA VAL A 232 10.95 -25.85 9.51
C VAL A 232 9.56 -26.23 10.00
N TYR A 233 9.10 -25.51 11.02
CA TYR A 233 7.81 -25.72 11.66
C TYR A 233 7.16 -24.37 11.96
N PHE A 234 5.88 -24.25 11.61
CA PHE A 234 5.09 -23.04 11.87
C PHE A 234 3.90 -23.41 12.73
N ASP A 235 3.89 -22.90 13.96
CA ASP A 235 2.76 -23.08 14.87
C ASP A 235 1.61 -22.13 14.53
N THR A 236 1.01 -22.34 13.35
CA THR A 236 -0.15 -21.59 12.87
C THR A 236 -1.21 -22.55 12.35
N PRO A 237 -2.52 -22.26 12.50
CA PRO A 237 -3.58 -23.22 12.17
C PRO A 237 -3.49 -23.83 10.75
N GLN A 238 -3.01 -23.08 9.76
CA GLN A 238 -2.91 -23.54 8.37
C GLN A 238 -1.65 -24.40 8.07
N LEU A 239 -0.65 -24.39 8.96
CA LEU A 239 0.65 -25.02 8.74
C LEU A 239 1.05 -26.03 9.84
N ARG A 240 0.43 -25.97 11.03
CA ARG A 240 0.74 -26.81 12.20
C ARG A 240 0.72 -28.31 11.91
N GLY A 241 -0.06 -28.76 10.92
CA GLY A 241 -0.23 -30.18 10.61
C GLY A 241 1.02 -30.87 10.03
N PHE A 242 2.03 -30.12 9.58
CA PHE A 242 3.24 -30.68 8.96
C PHE A 242 4.53 -30.02 9.46
N VAL A 243 5.61 -30.80 9.43
CA VAL A 243 6.98 -30.40 9.76
C VAL A 243 7.88 -30.73 8.57
N ILE A 244 8.64 -29.76 8.09
CA ILE A 244 9.72 -30.03 7.12
C ILE A 244 10.96 -30.42 7.92
N ILE A 245 11.28 -31.71 7.91
CA ILE A 245 12.42 -32.28 8.64
C ILE A 245 13.75 -32.10 7.89
N SER A 246 13.70 -31.74 6.61
CA SER A 246 14.87 -31.40 5.81
C SER A 246 14.71 -30.02 5.17
N PRO A 247 15.36 -28.96 5.72
CA PRO A 247 15.26 -27.60 5.18
C PRO A 247 15.74 -27.45 3.72
N LEU A 248 16.51 -28.41 3.21
CA LEU A 248 16.88 -28.48 1.79
C LEU A 248 15.68 -28.53 0.85
N LEU A 249 14.52 -29.06 1.30
CA LEU A 249 13.29 -29.03 0.53
C LEU A 249 12.86 -27.60 0.17
N LEU A 250 13.08 -26.62 1.06
CA LEU A 250 12.76 -25.23 0.76
C LEU A 250 13.54 -24.73 -0.45
N VAL A 251 14.81 -25.13 -0.59
CA VAL A 251 15.63 -24.76 -1.75
C VAL A 251 15.02 -25.32 -3.04
N GLU A 252 14.54 -26.56 -3.03
CA GLU A 252 13.84 -27.19 -4.17
C GLU A 252 12.53 -26.45 -4.50
N VAL A 253 11.75 -26.10 -3.48
CA VAL A 253 10.51 -25.33 -3.63
C VAL A 253 10.79 -23.97 -4.26
N MET A 254 11.75 -23.21 -3.73
CA MET A 254 12.06 -21.88 -4.27
C MET A 254 12.57 -21.97 -5.71
N ARG A 255 13.51 -22.88 -5.99
CA ARG A 255 14.04 -23.09 -7.35
C ARG A 255 12.98 -23.45 -8.39
N SER A 256 11.82 -23.95 -7.98
CA SER A 256 10.75 -24.29 -8.91
C SER A 256 10.14 -23.08 -9.64
N PHE A 257 10.15 -21.89 -9.03
CA PHE A 257 9.57 -20.68 -9.63
C PHE A 257 10.35 -19.37 -9.36
N VAL A 258 11.24 -19.34 -8.37
CA VAL A 258 12.15 -18.23 -8.06
C VAL A 258 13.54 -18.62 -8.53
N THR A 259 13.87 -18.28 -9.78
CA THR A 259 15.18 -18.62 -10.37
C THR A 259 15.61 -17.66 -11.46
N ASP A 260 16.92 -17.51 -11.60
CA ASP A 260 17.55 -16.64 -12.59
C ASP A 260 17.19 -17.03 -14.04
N ILE A 261 17.13 -16.04 -14.93
CA ILE A 261 16.75 -16.20 -16.34
C ILE A 261 17.56 -17.26 -17.08
N THR A 262 18.82 -17.48 -16.67
CA THR A 262 19.70 -18.49 -17.24
C THR A 262 19.23 -19.92 -16.98
N PHE A 263 18.42 -20.15 -15.94
CA PHE A 263 17.89 -21.47 -15.58
C PHE A 263 16.46 -21.72 -16.09
N TRP A 264 15.85 -20.77 -16.78
CA TRP A 264 14.47 -20.93 -17.25
C TRP A 264 14.36 -22.06 -18.29
N PRO A 265 13.23 -22.79 -18.31
CA PRO A 265 12.99 -23.79 -19.35
C PRO A 265 13.06 -23.17 -20.75
N LYS A 266 13.64 -23.88 -21.72
CA LYS A 266 13.88 -23.30 -23.05
C LYS A 266 12.60 -23.04 -23.85
N LYS A 267 11.55 -23.84 -23.66
CA LYS A 267 10.28 -23.80 -24.42
C LYS A 267 9.12 -24.32 -23.56
N GLY A 268 7.89 -24.17 -24.05
CA GLY A 268 6.68 -24.77 -23.46
C GLY A 268 5.88 -23.84 -22.54
N HIS A 269 4.84 -24.38 -21.90
CA HIS A 269 3.93 -23.62 -21.03
C HIS A 269 4.67 -22.95 -19.87
N ILE A 270 5.55 -23.70 -19.19
CA ILE A 270 6.30 -23.19 -18.04
C ILE A 270 7.18 -21.99 -18.45
N ARG A 271 7.84 -22.04 -19.62
CA ARG A 271 8.61 -20.89 -20.13
C ARG A 271 7.73 -19.64 -20.27
N LYS A 272 6.52 -19.78 -20.83
CA LYS A 272 5.55 -18.66 -20.93
C LYS A 272 5.13 -18.13 -19.57
N THR A 273 4.99 -19.01 -18.56
CA THR A 273 4.74 -18.61 -17.17
C THR A 273 5.86 -17.71 -16.64
N PHE A 274 7.12 -18.10 -16.80
CA PHE A 274 8.27 -17.31 -16.37
C PHE A 274 8.37 -15.96 -17.12
N GLU A 275 8.16 -15.95 -18.44
CA GLU A 275 8.16 -14.72 -19.25
C GLU A 275 7.05 -13.75 -18.84
N ARG A 276 5.85 -14.25 -18.53
CA ARG A 276 4.76 -13.42 -18.03
C ARG A 276 5.07 -12.88 -16.64
N MET A 277 5.58 -13.73 -15.75
CA MET A 277 5.95 -13.35 -14.39
C MET A 277 7.09 -12.34 -14.39
N SER A 278 7.99 -12.36 -15.37
CA SER A 278 9.10 -11.42 -15.42
C SER A 278 8.69 -9.98 -15.73
N GLY A 279 7.58 -9.81 -16.46
CA GLY A 279 7.00 -8.49 -16.73
C GLY A 279 5.98 -8.04 -15.69
N SER A 280 5.20 -8.97 -15.12
CA SER A 280 4.07 -8.64 -14.24
C SER A 280 4.31 -8.91 -12.75
N GLY A 281 5.30 -9.74 -12.42
CA GLY A 281 5.49 -10.28 -11.08
C GLY A 281 4.35 -11.20 -10.64
N ILE A 282 3.45 -11.61 -11.53
CA ILE A 282 2.22 -12.34 -11.15
C ILE A 282 2.31 -13.80 -11.58
N ILE A 283 1.97 -14.69 -10.65
CA ILE A 283 1.78 -16.13 -10.89
C ILE A 283 0.38 -16.57 -10.43
N GLN A 284 -0.22 -17.52 -11.13
CA GLN A 284 -1.49 -18.13 -10.72
C GLN A 284 -1.23 -19.44 -9.98
N ARG A 285 -2.11 -19.80 -9.04
CA ARG A 285 -2.00 -21.07 -8.30
C ARG A 285 -1.87 -22.29 -9.22
N LYS A 286 -2.67 -22.35 -10.30
CA LYS A 286 -2.63 -23.44 -11.28
C LYS A 286 -1.28 -23.56 -12.00
N ASP A 287 -0.56 -22.45 -12.18
CA ASP A 287 0.75 -22.45 -12.83
C ASP A 287 1.80 -23.09 -11.93
N LEU A 288 1.79 -22.77 -10.63
CA LEU A 288 2.64 -23.44 -9.64
C LEU A 288 2.37 -24.93 -9.60
N TYR A 289 1.10 -25.34 -9.61
CA TYR A 289 0.75 -26.76 -9.61
C TYR A 289 1.19 -27.46 -10.89
N HIS A 290 1.18 -26.75 -12.02
CA HIS A 290 1.71 -27.28 -13.27
C HIS A 290 3.24 -27.42 -13.23
N ILE A 291 3.95 -26.45 -12.63
CA ILE A 291 5.39 -26.53 -12.39
C ILE A 291 5.71 -27.76 -11.53
N TRP A 292 4.98 -27.97 -10.43
CA TRP A 292 5.23 -29.06 -9.49
C TRP A 292 4.82 -30.45 -9.98
N LYS A 293 4.18 -30.56 -11.15
CA LYS A 293 3.93 -31.85 -11.84
C LYS A 293 5.15 -32.38 -12.60
N GLN A 294 6.21 -31.58 -12.74
CA GLN A 294 7.46 -32.05 -13.34
C GLN A 294 8.12 -33.06 -12.42
N THR A 295 8.76 -34.08 -13.01
CA THR A 295 9.40 -35.18 -12.28
C THR A 295 10.43 -34.72 -11.24
N HIS A 296 11.10 -33.60 -11.50
CA HIS A 296 12.05 -33.00 -10.57
C HIS A 296 11.40 -32.48 -9.27
N PHE A 297 10.08 -32.24 -9.26
CA PHE A 297 9.33 -31.68 -8.14
C PHE A 297 8.26 -32.64 -7.59
N ASP A 298 8.31 -33.92 -7.96
CA ASP A 298 7.33 -34.94 -7.54
C ASP A 298 7.20 -35.04 -6.01
N LYS A 299 8.27 -34.73 -5.27
CA LYS A 299 8.27 -34.71 -3.80
C LYS A 299 7.44 -33.57 -3.18
N ILE A 300 7.23 -32.49 -3.92
CA ILE A 300 6.45 -31.31 -3.49
C ILE A 300 4.96 -31.55 -3.71
N LEU A 301 4.60 -32.22 -4.81
CA LEU A 301 3.22 -32.35 -5.29
C LEU A 301 2.23 -32.93 -4.26
N PRO A 302 2.56 -33.96 -3.46
CA PRO A 302 1.67 -34.49 -2.42
C PRO A 302 1.33 -33.46 -1.33
N TYR A 303 2.23 -32.51 -1.09
CA TYR A 303 2.12 -31.48 -0.05
C TYR A 303 1.84 -30.10 -0.62
N LYS A 304 1.40 -30.00 -1.88
CA LYS A 304 1.27 -28.72 -2.62
C LYS A 304 0.49 -27.64 -1.87
N GLU A 305 -0.59 -27.97 -1.16
CA GLU A 305 -1.40 -26.98 -0.42
C GLU A 305 -0.64 -26.45 0.82
N PHE A 306 0.03 -27.35 1.55
CA PHE A 306 0.88 -26.99 2.68
C PHE A 306 2.04 -26.09 2.22
N ILE A 307 2.75 -26.49 1.16
CA ILE A 307 3.85 -25.70 0.59
C ILE A 307 3.35 -24.36 0.07
N PHE A 308 2.20 -24.31 -0.58
CA PHE A 308 1.59 -23.09 -1.07
C PHE A 308 1.28 -22.11 0.07
N ASN A 309 0.61 -22.59 1.14
CA ASN A 309 0.31 -21.78 2.32
C ASN A 309 1.57 -21.31 3.04
N MET A 310 2.61 -22.15 3.07
CA MET A 310 3.91 -21.81 3.63
C MET A 310 4.58 -20.68 2.84
N LEU A 311 4.54 -20.73 1.50
CA LEU A 311 5.09 -19.66 0.65
C LEU A 311 4.39 -18.31 0.87
N ILE A 312 3.10 -18.33 1.19
CA ILE A 312 2.34 -17.13 1.60
C ILE A 312 2.78 -16.66 2.99
N HIS A 313 2.88 -17.59 3.96
CA HIS A 313 3.31 -17.28 5.32
C HIS A 313 4.71 -16.66 5.36
N LEU A 314 5.59 -17.12 4.46
CA LEU A 314 6.97 -16.66 4.31
C LEU A 314 7.12 -15.46 3.38
N ASP A 315 6.03 -14.83 2.93
CA ASP A 315 6.08 -13.62 2.08
C ASP A 315 6.81 -13.77 0.74
N ILE A 316 7.00 -15.01 0.28
CA ILE A 316 7.48 -15.31 -1.06
C ILE A 316 6.36 -15.06 -2.08
N LEU A 317 5.13 -15.42 -1.69
CA LEU A 317 3.91 -15.14 -2.43
C LEU A 317 3.10 -14.11 -1.66
N SER A 318 2.91 -12.93 -2.23
CA SER A 318 2.02 -11.92 -1.69
C SER A 318 0.62 -12.05 -2.29
N GLU A 319 -0.39 -12.25 -1.44
CA GLU A 319 -1.78 -12.40 -1.87
C GLU A 319 -2.37 -11.08 -2.38
N GLN A 320 -3.01 -11.09 -3.56
CA GLN A 320 -3.80 -9.96 -4.04
C GLN A 320 -5.15 -9.92 -3.31
N ARG A 321 -5.12 -9.58 -2.02
CA ARG A 321 -6.31 -9.61 -1.15
C ARG A 321 -7.37 -8.65 -1.68
N ARG A 322 -8.56 -9.20 -1.95
CA ARG A 322 -9.77 -8.43 -2.24
C ARG A 322 -10.83 -8.79 -1.22
N TYR A 323 -11.56 -7.76 -0.82
CA TYR A 323 -12.75 -7.91 -0.01
C TYR A 323 -13.92 -7.51 -0.89
N ASP A 324 -14.95 -8.33 -0.84
CA ASP A 324 -16.24 -7.98 -1.41
C ASP A 324 -16.76 -6.76 -0.66
N THR A 325 -16.94 -5.64 -1.35
CA THR A 325 -17.33 -4.35 -0.76
C THR A 325 -18.72 -4.38 -0.12
N ASP A 326 -19.50 -5.37 -0.50
CA ASP A 326 -20.92 -5.53 -0.22
C ASP A 326 -21.16 -6.40 1.02
N THR A 327 -20.35 -7.43 1.19
CA THR A 327 -20.45 -8.42 2.28
C THR A 327 -19.29 -8.35 3.27
N GLY A 328 -18.23 -7.60 2.94
CA GLY A 328 -16.96 -7.60 3.68
C GLY A 328 -16.21 -8.94 3.59
N SER A 329 -16.74 -9.91 2.84
CA SER A 329 -16.20 -11.26 2.76
C SER A 329 -14.99 -11.29 1.84
N ARG A 330 -14.04 -12.15 2.17
CA ARG A 330 -12.82 -12.31 1.39
C ARG A 330 -13.13 -13.02 0.06
N LEU A 331 -12.76 -12.39 -1.05
CA LEU A 331 -12.89 -13.02 -2.37
C LEU A 331 -11.79 -14.07 -2.59
N PRO A 332 -12.05 -15.11 -3.42
CA PRO A 332 -11.03 -16.09 -3.80
C PRO A 332 -9.82 -15.41 -4.45
N VAL A 333 -8.62 -15.75 -3.97
CA VAL A 333 -7.36 -15.23 -4.51
C VAL A 333 -6.80 -16.24 -5.50
N GLU A 334 -6.76 -15.89 -6.79
CA GLU A 334 -6.19 -16.73 -7.85
C GLU A 334 -4.78 -16.29 -8.29
N ASN A 335 -4.45 -15.01 -8.09
CA ASN A 335 -3.22 -14.38 -8.51
C ASN A 335 -2.37 -13.99 -7.30
N PHE A 336 -1.06 -14.26 -7.40
CA PHE A 336 -0.09 -14.03 -6.35
C PHE A 336 1.06 -13.22 -6.91
N PHE A 337 1.50 -12.24 -6.13
CA PHE A 337 2.61 -11.38 -6.49
C PHE A 337 3.93 -11.96 -5.98
N VAL A 338 4.91 -12.07 -6.89
CA VAL A 338 6.26 -12.62 -6.71
C VAL A 338 7.27 -11.52 -7.10
N PRO A 339 7.53 -10.57 -6.19
CA PRO A 339 8.27 -9.34 -6.48
C PRO A 339 9.68 -9.60 -7.02
N CYS A 340 10.36 -10.61 -6.51
CA CYS A 340 11.73 -10.95 -6.90
C CYS A 340 11.87 -11.48 -8.34
N MET A 341 10.76 -11.86 -8.98
CA MET A 341 10.75 -12.31 -10.37
C MET A 341 10.55 -11.16 -11.36
N LEU A 342 10.22 -9.95 -10.89
CA LEU A 342 10.21 -8.75 -11.74
C LEU A 342 11.64 -8.42 -12.20
N ILE A 343 11.88 -8.46 -13.51
CA ILE A 343 13.17 -8.10 -14.11
C ILE A 343 13.17 -6.72 -14.75
N GLN A 344 12.03 -6.01 -14.72
CA GLN A 344 11.93 -4.66 -15.24
C GLN A 344 12.82 -3.72 -14.42
N ARG A 345 13.59 -2.88 -15.13
CA ARG A 345 14.46 -1.90 -14.49
C ARG A 345 13.61 -0.79 -13.87
N ASN A 346 14.11 -0.22 -12.78
CA ASN A 346 13.53 0.99 -12.20
C ASN A 346 13.66 2.14 -13.21
N ASP A 347 12.56 2.44 -13.91
CA ASP A 347 12.46 3.56 -14.84
C ASP A 347 11.60 4.64 -14.21
N THR A 348 12.25 5.65 -13.64
CA THR A 348 11.59 6.76 -12.93
C THR A 348 11.35 7.96 -13.83
N SER A 349 11.59 7.83 -15.15
CA SER A 349 11.32 8.90 -16.13
C SER A 349 9.88 9.41 -16.03
N PHE A 350 8.92 8.50 -15.86
CA PHE A 350 7.51 8.85 -15.59
C PHE A 350 7.37 9.81 -14.41
N MET A 351 8.03 9.55 -13.28
CA MET A 351 7.94 10.45 -12.12
C MET A 351 8.51 11.83 -12.40
N THR A 352 9.61 11.91 -13.16
CA THR A 352 10.21 13.20 -13.50
C THR A 352 9.33 14.04 -14.42
N VAL A 353 8.48 13.41 -15.24
CA VAL A 353 7.62 14.07 -16.23
C VAL A 353 6.21 14.34 -15.70
N GLU A 354 5.64 13.39 -14.95
CA GLU A 354 4.23 13.42 -14.56
C GLU A 354 4.02 13.74 -13.07
N CYS A 355 4.91 13.34 -12.17
CA CYS A 355 4.79 13.62 -10.73
C CYS A 355 5.30 15.04 -10.37
N THR A 356 4.95 16.04 -11.18
CA THR A 356 5.42 17.42 -10.96
C THR A 356 4.53 18.18 -9.97
N PRO A 357 5.02 19.27 -9.35
CA PRO A 357 4.23 20.10 -8.43
C PRO A 357 3.00 20.77 -9.04
N GLU A 358 2.89 20.82 -10.37
CA GLU A 358 1.77 21.36 -11.11
C GLU A 358 0.69 20.30 -11.35
N LYS A 359 1.07 19.02 -11.46
CA LYS A 359 0.18 17.90 -11.80
C LYS A 359 -0.16 16.99 -10.63
N ALA A 360 0.70 16.92 -9.61
CA ALA A 360 0.59 15.94 -8.54
C ALA A 360 0.50 16.55 -7.14
N ILE A 361 -0.18 15.83 -6.25
CA ILE A 361 -0.09 15.95 -4.79
C ILE A 361 0.61 14.73 -4.23
N CYS A 362 1.31 14.89 -3.10
CA CYS A 362 2.11 13.83 -2.49
C CYS A 362 1.99 13.81 -0.97
N LEU A 363 1.82 12.61 -0.42
CA LEU A 363 1.97 12.32 1.00
C LEU A 363 3.00 11.19 1.20
N ALA A 364 3.58 11.12 2.39
CA ALA A 364 4.56 10.12 2.78
C ALA A 364 4.16 9.45 4.08
N PHE A 365 4.21 8.12 4.11
CA PHE A 365 4.21 7.34 5.34
C PHE A 365 5.66 7.18 5.79
N ILE A 366 6.01 7.78 6.93
CA ILE A 366 7.37 7.80 7.47
C ILE A 366 7.45 6.81 8.62
N PHE A 367 8.23 5.75 8.45
CA PHE A 367 8.41 4.75 9.49
C PHE A 367 9.38 5.27 10.56
N LYS A 368 9.06 4.99 11.83
CA LYS A 368 9.87 5.36 13.00
C LYS A 368 11.24 4.68 13.00
N GLY A 369 11.27 3.42 12.56
CA GLY A 369 12.52 2.70 12.35
C GLY A 369 13.27 3.27 11.15
N THR A 370 14.59 3.09 11.12
CA THR A 370 15.42 3.45 9.97
C THR A 370 15.18 2.55 8.75
N ILE A 371 14.33 1.53 8.88
CA ILE A 371 14.17 0.41 7.94
C ILE A 371 12.70 0.05 7.76
N ILE A 372 12.28 -0.13 6.51
CA ILE A 372 11.03 -0.82 6.19
C ILE A 372 11.37 -2.29 5.86
N PRO A 373 10.77 -3.27 6.55
CA PRO A 373 10.90 -4.69 6.19
C PRO A 373 10.64 -4.91 4.68
N PRO A 374 11.51 -5.59 3.91
CA PRO A 374 11.31 -5.74 2.47
C PRO A 374 9.99 -6.40 2.09
N ALA A 375 9.45 -7.26 2.95
CA ALA A 375 8.16 -7.91 2.76
C ALA A 375 6.96 -6.95 2.90
N LEU A 376 7.09 -5.84 3.63
CA LEU A 376 6.00 -4.87 3.83
C LEU A 376 5.64 -4.14 2.52
N PRO A 377 6.58 -3.53 1.76
CA PRO A 377 6.30 -2.95 0.45
C PRO A 377 5.73 -3.95 -0.55
N ASN A 378 6.20 -5.20 -0.51
CA ASN A 378 5.72 -6.24 -1.42
C ASN A 378 4.24 -6.57 -1.17
N ARG A 379 3.83 -6.66 0.09
CA ARG A 379 2.43 -6.81 0.47
C ARG A 379 1.59 -5.60 0.09
N LEU A 380 2.11 -4.38 0.28
CA LEU A 380 1.42 -3.16 -0.13
C LEU A 380 1.19 -3.12 -1.63
N ILE A 381 2.23 -3.37 -2.43
CA ILE A 381 2.14 -3.41 -3.90
C ILE A 381 1.13 -4.49 -4.33
N SER A 382 1.13 -5.66 -3.69
CA SER A 382 0.16 -6.72 -3.99
C SER A 382 -1.28 -6.31 -3.68
N ALA A 383 -1.50 -5.58 -2.58
CA ALA A 383 -2.81 -4.99 -2.28
C ALA A 383 -3.21 -3.94 -3.33
N CYS A 384 -2.29 -3.08 -3.75
CA CYS A 384 -2.54 -2.12 -4.83
C CYS A 384 -2.92 -2.79 -6.16
N LEU A 385 -2.25 -3.89 -6.53
CA LEU A 385 -2.58 -4.69 -7.70
C LEU A 385 -3.97 -5.35 -7.62
N SER A 386 -4.50 -5.52 -6.41
CA SER A 386 -5.84 -6.04 -6.21
C SER A 386 -6.89 -4.94 -6.45
N MET A 387 -6.56 -3.68 -6.19
CA MET A 387 -7.50 -2.55 -6.28
C MET A 387 -7.49 -1.84 -7.64
N TRP A 388 -6.32 -1.69 -8.26
CA TRP A 388 -6.15 -0.85 -9.45
C TRP A 388 -5.35 -1.55 -10.55
N THR A 389 -5.47 -1.01 -11.78
CA THR A 389 -4.77 -1.54 -12.94
C THR A 389 -3.40 -0.88 -13.09
N VAL A 390 -2.36 -1.67 -13.34
CA VAL A 390 -1.01 -1.17 -13.61
C VAL A 390 -1.02 -0.26 -14.85
N LYS A 391 -0.48 0.94 -14.69
CA LYS A 391 -0.35 1.92 -15.76
C LYS A 391 0.72 1.49 -16.75
N THR A 392 0.47 1.72 -18.03
CA THR A 392 1.49 1.60 -19.08
C THR A 392 1.91 3.00 -19.54
N TYR A 393 3.22 3.24 -19.61
CA TYR A 393 3.83 4.48 -20.07
C TYR A 393 4.95 4.14 -21.06
N GLU A 394 4.92 4.73 -22.26
CA GLU A 394 5.89 4.43 -23.35
C GLU A 394 6.09 2.92 -23.57
N GLU A 395 4.98 2.18 -23.69
CA GLU A 395 4.94 0.72 -23.87
C GLU A 395 5.52 -0.12 -22.70
N LYS A 396 5.88 0.51 -21.58
CA LYS A 396 6.37 -0.17 -20.37
C LYS A 396 5.32 -0.15 -19.27
N GLN A 397 5.16 -1.26 -18.58
CA GLN A 397 4.35 -1.29 -17.36
C GLN A 397 5.10 -0.58 -16.23
N LEU A 398 4.37 0.25 -15.47
CA LEU A 398 4.91 0.96 -14.31
C LEU A 398 4.87 0.04 -13.08
N LEU A 399 5.59 -1.07 -13.13
CA LEU A 399 5.69 -2.01 -12.02
C LEU A 399 7.11 -2.56 -11.91
N PHE A 400 7.81 -2.18 -10.85
CA PHE A 400 9.16 -2.64 -10.57
C PHE A 400 9.42 -2.68 -9.07
N SER A 401 10.62 -3.10 -8.69
CA SER A 401 11.03 -3.29 -7.29
C SER A 401 10.76 -2.05 -6.44
N GLY A 402 9.80 -2.16 -5.49
CA GLY A 402 9.42 -1.07 -4.58
C GLY A 402 8.66 0.10 -5.23
N PHE A 403 8.08 -0.08 -6.41
CA PHE A 403 7.37 0.94 -7.15
C PHE A 403 6.18 0.38 -7.92
N ILE A 404 5.08 1.12 -7.91
CA ILE A 404 3.93 0.83 -8.76
C ILE A 404 3.23 2.11 -9.20
N GLY A 405 2.99 2.24 -10.51
CA GLY A 405 2.14 3.25 -11.12
C GLY A 405 0.82 2.61 -11.57
N LEU A 406 -0.30 3.23 -11.22
CA LEU A 406 -1.65 2.67 -11.35
C LEU A 406 -2.56 3.69 -12.02
N SER A 407 -3.47 3.20 -12.86
CA SER A 407 -4.58 4.01 -13.37
C SER A 407 -5.72 3.96 -12.34
N PHE A 408 -6.09 5.12 -11.80
CA PHE A 408 -7.25 5.22 -10.91
C PHE A 408 -8.53 5.43 -11.72
N ASP A 409 -8.53 6.43 -12.61
CA ASP A 409 -9.61 6.70 -13.55
C ASP A 409 -9.07 7.29 -14.87
N MET A 410 -9.94 7.92 -15.66
CA MET A 410 -9.57 8.53 -16.95
C MET A 410 -8.71 9.81 -16.82
N ALA A 411 -8.64 10.42 -15.64
CA ALA A 411 -7.96 11.70 -15.39
C ALA A 411 -6.84 11.59 -14.34
N HIS A 412 -6.87 10.57 -13.49
CA HIS A 412 -6.00 10.39 -12.34
C HIS A 412 -5.18 9.09 -12.42
N ASP A 413 -3.90 9.21 -12.07
CA ASP A 413 -2.99 8.10 -11.83
C ASP A 413 -2.52 8.12 -10.37
N ILE A 414 -2.23 6.95 -9.81
CA ILE A 414 -1.65 6.77 -8.47
C ILE A 414 -0.23 6.23 -8.63
N VAL A 415 0.72 6.80 -7.90
CA VAL A 415 2.08 6.25 -7.82
C VAL A 415 2.41 5.95 -6.37
N VAL A 416 2.86 4.73 -6.11
CA VAL A 416 3.42 4.33 -4.82
C VAL A 416 4.89 3.99 -5.03
N CYS A 417 5.78 4.64 -4.30
CA CYS A 417 7.20 4.31 -4.32
C CYS A 417 7.80 4.30 -2.92
N VAL A 418 8.70 3.36 -2.68
CA VAL A 418 9.47 3.29 -1.43
C VAL A 418 10.72 4.16 -1.57
N GLU A 419 11.14 4.86 -0.52
CA GLU A 419 12.40 5.59 -0.49
C GLU A 419 12.97 5.58 0.94
N GLY A 420 14.02 4.78 1.17
CA GLY A 420 14.59 4.63 2.51
C GLY A 420 13.55 4.12 3.52
N ASN A 421 13.26 4.90 4.55
CA ASN A 421 12.23 4.62 5.55
C ASN A 421 10.84 5.19 5.21
N LYS A 422 10.62 5.58 3.96
CA LYS A 422 9.41 6.28 3.51
C LYS A 422 8.67 5.47 2.46
N ILE A 423 7.34 5.54 2.50
CA ILE A 423 6.48 5.13 1.38
C ILE A 423 5.78 6.38 0.89
N LEU A 424 6.13 6.81 -0.31
CA LEU A 424 5.54 7.96 -0.98
C LEU A 424 4.31 7.52 -1.77
N LEU A 425 3.25 8.29 -1.63
CA LEU A 425 2.02 8.16 -2.39
C LEU A 425 1.79 9.47 -3.15
N TYR A 426 1.75 9.38 -4.47
CA TYR A 426 1.37 10.46 -5.36
C TYR A 426 -0.01 10.20 -5.95
N ILE A 427 -0.80 11.26 -6.04
CA ILE A 427 -1.97 11.30 -6.92
C ILE A 427 -1.65 12.33 -7.99
N VAL A 428 -1.69 11.88 -9.25
CA VAL A 428 -1.29 12.65 -10.43
C VAL A 428 -2.53 12.89 -11.28
N HIS A 429 -2.82 14.16 -11.58
CA HIS A 429 -3.82 14.52 -12.57
C HIS A 429 -3.14 14.80 -13.91
N LYS A 430 -3.78 14.40 -15.03
CA LYS A 430 -3.21 14.57 -16.38
C LYS A 430 -2.82 16.02 -16.74
N THR A 431 -3.54 16.99 -16.20
CA THR A 431 -3.35 18.42 -16.51
C THR A 431 -2.88 19.26 -15.33
N SER A 432 -3.60 19.26 -14.20
CA SER A 432 -3.32 20.10 -13.03
C SER A 432 -3.76 19.42 -11.73
N ASN A 433 -2.95 19.53 -10.67
CA ASN A 433 -3.31 19.05 -9.34
C ASN A 433 -4.49 19.80 -8.71
N GLY A 434 -4.83 20.99 -9.20
CA GLY A 434 -6.00 21.74 -8.75
C GLY A 434 -7.33 21.04 -9.06
N LEU A 435 -7.31 20.06 -9.97
CA LEU A 435 -8.48 19.27 -10.37
C LEU A 435 -8.63 17.99 -9.55
N ILE A 436 -7.69 17.71 -8.64
CA ILE A 436 -7.80 16.59 -7.71
C ILE A 436 -8.79 17.02 -6.62
N VAL A 437 -9.90 16.29 -6.51
CA VAL A 437 -10.91 16.59 -5.49
C VAL A 437 -10.57 15.92 -4.15
N PRO A 438 -10.91 16.54 -2.99
CA PRO A 438 -10.60 15.99 -1.67
C PRO A 438 -11.11 14.56 -1.44
N ASP A 439 -12.27 14.19 -2.00
CA ASP A 439 -12.84 12.85 -1.83
C ASP A 439 -11.95 11.75 -2.43
N ILE A 440 -11.33 12.02 -3.59
CA ILE A 440 -10.38 11.10 -4.21
C ILE A 440 -9.13 10.99 -3.33
N ALA A 441 -8.59 12.12 -2.89
CA ALA A 441 -7.37 12.16 -2.09
C ALA A 441 -7.55 11.48 -0.72
N THR A 442 -8.66 11.76 -0.03
CA THR A 442 -9.00 11.19 1.28
C THR A 442 -9.31 9.70 1.17
N GLY A 443 -10.10 9.27 0.19
CA GLY A 443 -10.40 7.85 -0.01
C GLY A 443 -9.16 7.01 -0.33
N ILE A 444 -8.24 7.52 -1.17
CA ILE A 444 -6.96 6.84 -1.45
C ILE A 444 -6.07 6.83 -0.20
N LYS A 445 -5.98 7.95 0.53
CA LYS A 445 -5.22 8.05 1.79
C LYS A 445 -5.72 7.02 2.81
N GLU A 446 -7.03 6.92 3.03
CA GLU A 446 -7.64 5.98 3.98
C GLU A 446 -7.41 4.52 3.59
N SER A 447 -7.54 4.20 2.29
CA SER A 447 -7.27 2.86 1.76
C SER A 447 -5.81 2.45 1.99
N MET A 448 -4.86 3.34 1.69
CA MET A 448 -3.42 3.10 1.91
C MET A 448 -3.08 3.01 3.39
N PHE A 449 -3.63 3.91 4.21
CA PHE A 449 -3.43 3.90 5.66
C PHE A 449 -3.90 2.59 6.28
N THR A 450 -5.15 2.20 6.03
CA THR A 450 -5.74 0.96 6.56
C THR A 450 -4.98 -0.27 6.10
N THR A 451 -4.54 -0.29 4.85
CA THR A 451 -3.72 -1.38 4.31
C THR A 451 -2.37 -1.46 5.03
N LEU A 452 -1.67 -0.33 5.18
CA LEU A 452 -0.37 -0.28 5.84
C LEU A 452 -0.44 -0.58 7.33
N GLU A 453 -1.47 -0.11 8.02
CA GLU A 453 -1.73 -0.42 9.43
C GLU A 453 -1.85 -1.93 9.64
N ARG A 454 -2.74 -2.60 8.89
CA ARG A 454 -2.94 -4.06 8.96
C ARG A 454 -1.68 -4.86 8.60
N ILE A 455 -0.95 -4.43 7.58
CA ILE A 455 0.32 -5.08 7.23
C ILE A 455 1.34 -4.90 8.36
N SER A 456 1.35 -3.72 8.98
CA SER A 456 2.30 -3.39 10.03
C SER A 456 2.03 -4.13 11.34
N GLU A 457 0.77 -4.32 11.73
CA GLU A 457 0.40 -5.14 12.91
C GLU A 457 0.99 -6.56 12.83
N PHE A 458 1.03 -7.14 11.63
CA PHE A 458 1.63 -8.44 11.38
C PHE A 458 3.14 -8.48 11.67
N TYR A 459 3.87 -7.39 11.41
CA TYR A 459 5.31 -7.33 11.65
C TYR A 459 5.65 -6.78 13.05
N GLN A 460 4.82 -5.92 13.64
CA GLN A 460 5.03 -5.38 14.99
C GLN A 460 4.86 -6.43 16.09
N SER A 461 3.88 -7.35 15.93
CA SER A 461 3.71 -8.50 16.83
C SER A 461 4.94 -9.43 16.87
N ALA A 462 5.82 -9.35 15.88
CA ALA A 462 7.06 -10.13 15.81
C ALA A 462 8.30 -9.40 16.37
N VAL A 463 8.25 -8.07 16.59
CA VAL A 463 9.43 -7.24 16.97
C VAL A 463 9.30 -6.64 18.37
N HIS A 464 8.09 -6.42 18.90
CA HIS A 464 7.89 -5.82 20.21
C HIS A 464 6.84 -6.57 21.04
N ALA A 465 7.23 -7.71 21.62
CA ALA A 465 6.42 -8.41 22.62
C ALA A 465 6.42 -7.72 24.01
N SER A 466 7.15 -6.61 24.19
CA SER A 466 7.43 -6.03 25.51
C SER A 466 6.93 -4.60 25.74
N ASP A 467 6.27 -3.95 24.77
CA ASP A 467 5.78 -2.58 24.93
C ASP A 467 4.30 -2.47 24.57
N ASN A 468 3.44 -2.36 25.60
CA ASN A 468 1.98 -2.36 25.51
C ASN A 468 1.38 -1.05 24.96
N SER A 469 2.18 -0.19 24.32
CA SER A 469 1.66 1.00 23.67
C SER A 469 1.40 0.71 22.18
N GLN A 470 0.11 0.54 21.82
CA GLN A 470 -0.39 0.54 20.43
C GLN A 470 -0.08 1.90 19.77
N LYS A 471 1.18 2.11 19.36
CA LYS A 471 1.57 3.24 18.52
C LYS A 471 1.90 2.70 17.14
N LEU A 472 1.24 3.27 16.13
CA LEU A 472 1.53 3.01 14.72
C LEU A 472 3.04 3.12 14.44
N PRO A 473 3.60 2.24 13.59
CA PRO A 473 5.03 2.25 13.28
C PRO A 473 5.43 3.42 12.38
N PHE A 474 4.45 4.16 11.85
CA PHE A 474 4.66 5.27 10.95
C PHE A 474 3.79 6.47 11.33
N HIS A 475 4.20 7.65 10.88
CA HIS A 475 3.40 8.87 10.87
C HIS A 475 3.30 9.42 9.45
N ILE A 476 2.37 10.36 9.23
CA ILE A 476 2.14 10.97 7.91
C ILE A 476 2.87 12.31 7.83
N GLU A 477 3.53 12.52 6.70
CA GLU A 477 4.04 13.84 6.30
C GLU A 477 3.54 14.20 4.89
N TYR A 478 3.32 15.49 4.64
CA TYR A 478 2.91 16.00 3.34
C TYR A 478 4.10 16.58 2.60
N SER A 479 4.18 16.35 1.28
CA SER A 479 5.26 16.87 0.45
C SER A 479 4.81 18.05 -0.40
N CYS A 480 5.76 18.91 -0.78
CA CYS A 480 5.51 19.90 -1.82
C CYS A 480 5.46 19.30 -3.24
N SER A 481 5.45 17.97 -3.38
CA SER A 481 5.56 17.22 -4.64
C SER A 481 6.91 17.45 -5.34
N ARG A 482 7.91 17.98 -4.62
CA ARG A 482 9.31 17.99 -5.03
C ARG A 482 10.09 17.11 -4.06
N PHE A 483 11.07 16.41 -4.61
CA PHE A 483 11.91 15.48 -3.85
C PHE A 483 12.50 16.10 -2.58
N GLY A 484 12.40 15.35 -1.48
CA GLY A 484 13.14 15.64 -0.26
C GLY A 484 12.62 16.77 0.61
N CYS A 485 11.36 17.20 0.47
CA CYS A 485 10.77 18.18 1.37
C CYS A 485 9.39 17.75 1.89
N PHE A 486 9.23 17.81 3.22
CA PHE A 486 8.08 17.27 3.93
C PHE A 486 7.69 18.16 5.12
N ILE A 487 6.40 18.19 5.45
CA ILE A 487 5.83 18.83 6.65
C ILE A 487 5.01 17.78 7.40
N THR A 488 5.15 17.69 8.72
CA THR A 488 4.38 16.75 9.54
C THR A 488 2.89 17.07 9.51
N GLU A 489 2.03 16.06 9.64
CA GLU A 489 0.59 16.26 9.66
C GLU A 489 0.14 17.25 10.75
N GLU A 490 0.73 17.17 11.95
CA GLU A 490 0.47 18.12 13.05
C GLU A 490 0.83 19.58 12.70
N ALA A 491 1.99 19.78 12.07
CA ALA A 491 2.42 21.11 11.63
C ALA A 491 1.58 21.62 10.45
N ALA A 492 1.17 20.74 9.54
CA ALA A 492 0.31 21.08 8.42
C ALA A 492 -1.08 21.56 8.90
N LEU A 493 -1.66 20.89 9.91
CA LEU A 493 -2.97 21.25 10.46
C LEU A 493 -2.97 22.63 11.15
N THR A 494 -1.86 23.02 11.75
CA THR A 494 -1.71 24.23 12.57
C THR A 494 -1.19 25.44 11.78
N THR A 495 -0.49 25.23 10.67
CA THR A 495 0.10 26.31 9.86
C THR A 495 -0.79 26.71 8.68
N ASN A 496 -0.88 28.02 8.41
CA ASN A 496 -1.58 28.54 7.23
C ASN A 496 -0.66 28.69 6.01
N LYS A 497 0.65 28.76 6.26
CA LYS A 497 1.70 28.90 5.27
C LYS A 497 2.93 28.11 5.72
N TRP A 498 3.60 27.46 4.77
CA TRP A 498 4.83 26.72 5.02
C TRP A 498 5.86 27.09 3.95
N VAL A 499 7.10 27.37 4.37
CA VAL A 499 8.22 27.56 3.44
C VAL A 499 9.05 26.29 3.46
N CYS A 500 9.17 25.66 2.30
CA CYS A 500 9.85 24.38 2.21
C CYS A 500 11.37 24.57 2.40
N ASP A 501 12.01 23.75 3.24
CA ASP A 501 13.41 23.99 3.67
C ASP A 501 14.42 23.91 2.53
N LYS A 502 14.22 22.98 1.58
CA LYS A 502 15.14 22.76 0.46
C LYS A 502 14.93 23.73 -0.69
N HIS A 503 13.67 23.96 -1.10
CA HIS A 503 13.37 24.76 -2.30
C HIS A 503 13.02 26.22 -1.99
N LYS A 504 12.88 26.58 -0.71
CA LYS A 504 12.51 27.92 -0.25
C LYS A 504 11.22 28.48 -0.87
N LEU A 505 10.33 27.60 -1.34
CA LEU A 505 9.03 27.94 -1.89
C LEU A 505 7.98 28.10 -0.79
N LEU A 506 7.12 29.10 -0.93
CA LEU A 506 5.97 29.32 -0.06
C LEU A 506 4.78 28.49 -0.53
N HIS A 507 4.25 27.66 0.36
CA HIS A 507 3.05 26.87 0.18
C HIS A 507 1.95 27.36 1.12
N LYS A 508 0.70 27.36 0.63
CA LYS A 508 -0.48 27.72 1.43
C LYS A 508 -1.21 26.45 1.92
N LYS A 509 -2.07 26.62 2.91
CA LYS A 509 -2.81 25.54 3.58
C LYS A 509 -3.62 24.64 2.65
N GLU A 510 -4.14 25.18 1.56
CA GLU A 510 -4.95 24.43 0.60
C GLU A 510 -4.19 23.23 0.01
N LYS A 511 -2.86 23.29 -0.04
CA LYS A 511 -2.01 22.23 -0.59
C LYS A 511 -2.08 20.92 0.19
N TRP A 512 -2.34 20.96 1.50
CA TRP A 512 -2.48 19.75 2.32
C TRP A 512 -3.89 19.55 2.85
N ASN A 513 -4.74 20.59 2.91
CA ASN A 513 -6.16 20.42 3.21
C ASN A 513 -6.86 19.44 2.26
N ILE A 514 -6.38 19.28 1.03
CA ILE A 514 -6.89 18.28 0.07
C ILE A 514 -6.87 16.84 0.62
N TRP A 515 -5.95 16.52 1.55
CA TRP A 515 -5.83 15.22 2.21
C TRP A 515 -6.71 15.06 3.45
N HIS A 516 -7.50 16.07 3.77
CA HIS A 516 -8.37 16.11 4.93
C HIS A 516 -9.79 16.43 4.48
N GLN A 517 -10.77 15.66 4.93
CA GLN A 517 -12.15 16.14 4.86
C GLN A 517 -12.27 17.37 5.77
N ASP A 518 -12.81 18.47 5.24
CA ASP A 518 -12.99 19.71 5.97
C ASP A 518 -14.13 19.58 6.99
N GLN A 519 -13.90 18.82 8.07
CA GLN A 519 -14.86 18.63 9.15
C GLN A 519 -15.26 19.96 9.81
N LYS A 520 -14.46 21.02 9.66
CA LYS A 520 -14.73 22.35 10.23
C LYS A 520 -15.85 23.12 9.52
N LYS A 521 -16.13 22.85 8.24
CA LYS A 521 -17.32 23.42 7.57
C LYS A 521 -18.63 22.72 7.97
N GLU A 522 -18.53 21.63 8.73
CA GLU A 522 -19.64 20.70 8.98
C GLU A 522 -20.05 20.61 10.45
N GLN A 523 -19.27 21.21 11.35
CA GLN A 523 -19.60 21.26 12.77
C GLN A 523 -20.59 22.38 13.08
N CYS A 524 -21.46 22.09 14.05
CA CYS A 524 -22.35 23.09 14.60
C CYS A 524 -21.55 24.21 15.30
N GLU A 525 -22.11 25.41 15.40
CA GLU A 525 -21.50 26.45 16.26
C GLU A 525 -21.39 25.92 17.69
N GLU A 526 -20.39 26.37 18.47
CA GLU A 526 -20.09 25.85 19.82
C GLU A 526 -21.30 25.85 20.78
N ASN A 527 -22.34 26.66 20.50
CA ASN A 527 -23.56 26.77 21.31
C ASN A 527 -24.83 26.19 20.63
N CYS A 528 -24.70 25.38 19.58
CA CYS A 528 -25.86 24.80 18.91
C CYS A 528 -26.61 23.82 19.82
N GLN A 529 -27.94 23.95 19.89
CA GLN A 529 -28.81 23.06 20.67
C GLN A 529 -29.41 21.90 19.85
N GLY A 530 -28.87 21.63 18.65
CA GLY A 530 -29.42 20.65 17.72
C GLY A 530 -30.58 21.19 16.90
N LEU A 531 -31.31 20.30 16.22
CA LEU A 531 -32.55 20.67 15.51
C LEU A 531 -33.62 21.09 16.52
N HIS A 532 -34.22 22.27 16.33
CA HIS A 532 -35.34 22.72 17.16
C HIS A 532 -36.57 21.81 16.99
N GLU A 533 -37.44 21.78 18.00
CA GLU A 533 -38.60 20.87 18.08
C GLU A 533 -39.54 20.96 16.87
N GLY A 534 -39.72 22.16 16.32
CA GLY A 534 -40.47 22.38 15.07
C GLY A 534 -39.90 21.63 13.87
N ALA A 535 -38.58 21.62 13.69
CA ALA A 535 -37.91 20.89 12.61
C ALA A 535 -37.88 19.37 12.86
N LEU A 536 -37.76 18.93 14.12
CA LEU A 536 -37.83 17.51 14.48
C LEU A 536 -39.18 16.88 14.11
N ASN A 537 -40.26 17.66 14.15
CA ASN A 537 -41.59 17.20 13.81
C ASN A 537 -41.89 17.18 12.30
N GLN A 538 -40.98 17.64 11.45
CA GLN A 538 -41.16 17.64 9.99
C GLN A 538 -40.87 16.25 9.38
N LYS A 539 -41.60 15.95 8.29
CA LYS A 539 -41.31 14.81 7.40
C LYS A 539 -40.08 15.19 6.54
N PRO A 540 -39.00 14.39 6.53
CA PRO A 540 -37.80 14.68 5.74
C PRO A 540 -38.07 14.52 4.23
N SER A 541 -37.59 15.45 3.41
CA SER A 541 -37.65 15.35 1.94
C SER A 541 -36.63 14.35 1.37
N ASP A 542 -36.74 13.99 0.10
CA ASP A 542 -35.78 13.10 -0.58
C ASP A 542 -34.35 13.70 -0.56
N ILE A 543 -34.25 15.01 -0.81
CA ILE A 543 -33.00 15.78 -0.71
C ILE A 543 -32.44 15.68 0.71
N GLU A 544 -33.28 15.86 1.72
CA GLU A 544 -32.86 15.85 3.11
C GLU A 544 -32.36 14.47 3.56
N LEU A 545 -33.04 13.40 3.13
CA LEU A 545 -32.59 12.03 3.40
C LEU A 545 -31.29 11.72 2.66
N GLN A 546 -31.17 12.12 1.39
CA GLN A 546 -29.94 11.94 0.62
C GLN A 546 -28.75 12.63 1.27
N ARG A 547 -28.90 13.90 1.66
CA ARG A 547 -27.85 14.66 2.36
C ARG A 547 -27.47 14.05 3.70
N PHE A 548 -28.44 13.47 4.40
CA PHE A 548 -28.21 12.79 5.66
C PHE A 548 -27.38 11.51 5.49
N VAL A 549 -27.67 10.67 4.50
CA VAL A 549 -26.98 9.39 4.30
C VAL A 549 -25.66 9.49 3.53
N SER A 550 -25.46 10.58 2.78
CA SER A 550 -24.25 10.79 1.98
C SER A 550 -22.94 10.66 2.78
N PRO A 551 -22.79 11.25 3.98
CA PRO A 551 -21.58 11.09 4.79
C PRO A 551 -21.55 9.79 5.62
N CYS A 552 -22.62 9.00 5.63
CA CYS A 552 -22.70 7.79 6.43
C CYS A 552 -22.17 6.57 5.67
N ASP A 553 -21.39 5.74 6.36
CA ASP A 553 -21.02 4.42 5.87
C ASP A 553 -22.22 3.46 5.82
N VAL A 554 -22.06 2.39 5.06
CA VAL A 554 -23.12 1.42 4.76
C VAL A 554 -23.62 0.70 6.02
N SER A 555 -22.71 0.34 6.93
CA SER A 555 -23.07 -0.30 8.21
C SER A 555 -23.91 0.62 9.08
N THR A 556 -23.52 1.89 9.20
CA THR A 556 -24.25 2.90 9.97
C THR A 556 -25.67 3.08 9.44
N VAL A 557 -25.86 3.19 8.12
CA VAL A 557 -27.21 3.35 7.54
C VAL A 557 -28.05 2.08 7.71
N ARG A 558 -27.45 0.89 7.58
CA ARG A 558 -28.13 -0.38 7.81
C ARG A 558 -28.61 -0.50 9.26
N GLU A 559 -27.74 -0.23 10.21
CA GLU A 559 -28.07 -0.28 11.64
C GLU A 559 -29.13 0.76 12.00
N LEU A 560 -29.00 1.98 11.46
CA LEU A 560 -30.01 3.02 11.61
C LEU A 560 -31.38 2.57 11.08
N ALA A 561 -31.44 1.98 9.89
CA ALA A 561 -32.68 1.48 9.32
C ALA A 561 -33.35 0.44 10.23
N ILE A 562 -32.56 -0.45 10.85
CA ILE A 562 -33.06 -1.44 11.82
C ILE A 562 -33.62 -0.76 13.06
N HIS A 563 -32.91 0.22 13.64
CA HIS A 563 -33.41 1.01 14.77
C HIS A 563 -34.68 1.81 14.43
N LEU A 564 -34.83 2.19 13.15
CA LEU A 564 -36.01 2.86 12.63
C LEU A 564 -37.18 1.91 12.34
N GLY A 565 -37.00 0.60 12.50
CA GLY A 565 -38.04 -0.43 12.38
C GLY A 565 -38.07 -1.16 11.04
N MET A 566 -37.04 -0.99 10.19
CA MET A 566 -36.86 -1.77 8.97
C MET A 566 -36.27 -3.15 9.28
N THR A 567 -36.60 -4.14 8.46
CA THR A 567 -36.06 -5.50 8.59
C THR A 567 -34.79 -5.70 7.79
N LEU A 568 -33.96 -6.67 8.20
CA LEU A 568 -32.80 -7.09 7.43
C LEU A 568 -33.17 -7.57 6.02
N LYS A 569 -34.31 -8.24 5.88
CA LYS A 569 -34.80 -8.69 4.58
C LYS A 569 -35.08 -7.53 3.64
N GLU A 570 -35.71 -6.45 4.11
CA GLU A 570 -35.98 -5.27 3.27
C GLU A 570 -34.69 -4.59 2.79
N TRP A 571 -33.65 -4.60 3.62
CA TRP A 571 -32.33 -4.14 3.21
C TRP A 571 -31.72 -5.04 2.13
N GLU A 572 -31.80 -6.36 2.31
CA GLU A 572 -31.31 -7.36 1.34
C GLU A 572 -32.06 -7.28 0.01
N ASP A 573 -33.39 -7.18 0.05
CA ASP A 573 -34.25 -7.03 -1.14
C ASP A 573 -33.85 -5.75 -1.93
N LEU A 574 -33.56 -4.63 -1.25
CA LEU A 574 -33.06 -3.43 -1.93
C LEU A 574 -31.67 -3.63 -2.53
N ARG A 575 -30.79 -4.38 -1.87
CA ARG A 575 -29.45 -4.69 -2.38
C ARG A 575 -29.49 -5.58 -3.62
N GLU A 576 -30.46 -6.48 -3.72
CA GLU A 576 -30.65 -7.31 -4.92
C GLU A 576 -31.19 -6.50 -6.11
N ASN A 577 -32.01 -5.49 -5.83
CA ASN A 577 -32.65 -4.68 -6.87
C ASN A 577 -31.78 -3.50 -7.38
N TYR A 578 -30.79 -3.07 -6.60
CA TYR A 578 -29.95 -1.93 -6.94
C TYR A 578 -28.45 -2.25 -6.85
N ASP A 579 -27.77 -2.21 -7.99
CA ASP A 579 -26.33 -2.44 -8.12
C ASP A 579 -25.44 -1.39 -7.39
N ARG A 580 -26.01 -0.26 -6.96
CA ARG A 580 -25.26 0.87 -6.39
C ARG A 580 -25.66 1.12 -4.94
N ILE A 581 -24.71 0.93 -4.02
CA ILE A 581 -24.96 1.05 -2.58
C ILE A 581 -25.42 2.44 -2.14
N GLU A 582 -24.96 3.50 -2.81
CA GLU A 582 -25.41 4.88 -2.54
C GLU A 582 -26.91 5.08 -2.79
N ILE A 583 -27.49 4.32 -3.73
CA ILE A 583 -28.93 4.34 -3.98
C ILE A 583 -29.67 3.59 -2.87
N VAL A 584 -29.16 2.42 -2.47
CA VAL A 584 -29.72 1.61 -1.39
C VAL A 584 -29.78 2.40 -0.09
N LYS A 585 -28.70 3.12 0.27
CA LYS A 585 -28.65 3.96 1.49
C LYS A 585 -29.77 5.01 1.53
N CYS A 586 -30.03 5.69 0.42
CA CYS A 586 -31.12 6.66 0.34
C CYS A 586 -32.48 5.95 0.35
N ARG A 587 -32.61 4.88 -0.43
CA ARG A 587 -33.88 4.20 -0.67
C ARG A 587 -34.45 3.56 0.59
N ILE A 588 -33.62 2.92 1.42
CA ILE A 588 -34.10 2.32 2.67
C ILE A 588 -34.73 3.34 3.61
N LEU A 589 -34.18 4.56 3.69
CA LEU A 589 -34.75 5.63 4.52
C LEU A 589 -35.99 6.25 3.90
N VAL A 590 -36.09 6.28 2.57
CA VAL A 590 -37.30 6.72 1.86
C VAL A 590 -38.43 5.72 2.08
N ASP A 591 -38.16 4.43 1.90
CA ASP A 591 -39.13 3.35 2.13
C ASP A 591 -39.57 3.34 3.60
N TRP A 592 -38.63 3.49 4.54
CA TRP A 592 -38.94 3.69 5.96
C TRP A 592 -39.87 4.88 6.18
N ARG A 593 -39.53 6.04 5.61
CA ARG A 593 -40.30 7.28 5.79
C ARG A 593 -41.74 7.10 5.33
N GLU A 594 -41.96 6.48 4.18
CA GLU A 594 -43.31 6.24 3.66
C GLU A 594 -44.06 5.18 4.46
N LYS A 595 -43.42 4.06 4.80
CA LYS A 595 -44.02 2.94 5.54
C LYS A 595 -44.39 3.30 6.98
N HIS A 596 -43.53 4.04 7.66
CA HIS A 596 -43.65 4.34 9.10
C HIS A 596 -44.06 5.79 9.39
N LYS A 597 -44.40 6.59 8.36
CA LYS A 597 -44.67 8.03 8.49
C LYS A 597 -43.54 8.76 9.22
N GLY A 598 -42.32 8.41 8.87
CA GLY A 598 -41.09 8.80 9.55
C GLY A 598 -40.89 10.32 9.60
N ARG A 599 -40.40 10.81 10.74
CA ARG A 599 -40.05 12.22 11.00
C ARG A 599 -38.60 12.33 11.46
N PHE A 600 -38.04 13.54 11.42
CA PHE A 600 -36.70 13.79 11.95
C PHE A 600 -36.55 13.39 13.43
N SER A 601 -37.61 13.47 14.23
CA SER A 601 -37.62 13.01 15.63
C SER A 601 -37.35 11.51 15.79
N ASN A 602 -37.78 10.69 14.82
CA ASN A 602 -37.49 9.26 14.81
C ASN A 602 -36.00 9.01 14.52
N ILE A 603 -35.43 9.72 13.53
CA ILE A 603 -34.00 9.63 13.21
C ILE A 603 -33.17 10.11 14.42
N ALA A 604 -33.54 11.23 15.03
CA ALA A 604 -32.85 11.75 16.21
C ALA A 604 -32.88 10.76 17.38
N LYS A 605 -33.99 10.06 17.59
CA LYS A 605 -34.10 9.02 18.60
C LYS A 605 -33.20 7.81 18.27
N ALA A 606 -33.27 7.30 17.05
CA ALA A 606 -32.45 6.17 16.62
C ALA A 606 -30.95 6.47 16.73
N LEU A 607 -30.52 7.69 16.36
CA LEU A 607 -29.14 8.14 16.56
C LEU A 607 -28.72 8.13 18.04
N LYS A 608 -29.58 8.61 18.94
CA LYS A 608 -29.31 8.54 20.39
C LYS A 608 -29.18 7.10 20.87
N ASP A 609 -30.06 6.21 20.41
CA ASP A 609 -30.07 4.80 20.79
C ASP A 609 -28.78 4.09 20.29
N MET A 610 -28.27 4.48 19.12
CA MET A 610 -26.99 4.04 18.55
C MET A 610 -25.76 4.76 19.14
N LYS A 611 -25.95 5.72 20.06
CA LYS A 611 -24.90 6.59 20.62
C LYS A 611 -24.13 7.41 19.57
N LEU A 612 -24.80 7.78 18.49
CA LEU A 612 -24.29 8.66 17.44
C LEU A 612 -24.67 10.13 17.69
N ASP A 613 -23.89 11.04 17.13
CA ASP A 613 -24.11 12.47 17.29
C ASP A 613 -25.39 12.94 16.58
N THR A 614 -26.35 13.46 17.35
CA THR A 614 -27.60 14.01 16.79
C THR A 614 -27.42 15.29 15.97
N HIS A 615 -26.27 15.96 16.08
CA HIS A 615 -25.95 17.14 15.27
C HIS A 615 -25.74 16.81 13.79
N MET A 616 -25.65 15.53 13.41
CA MET A 616 -25.74 15.10 12.01
C MET A 616 -27.01 15.61 11.32
N LEU A 617 -28.12 15.78 12.06
CA LEU A 617 -29.36 16.32 11.52
C LEU A 617 -29.28 17.83 11.21
N CYS A 618 -28.45 18.58 11.94
CA CYS A 618 -28.27 20.02 11.69
C CYS A 618 -27.65 20.28 10.31
N ARG A 619 -26.81 19.37 9.82
CA ARG A 619 -26.18 19.45 8.50
C ARG A 619 -27.21 19.44 7.37
N VAL A 620 -28.28 18.67 7.54
CA VAL A 620 -29.35 18.48 6.54
C VAL A 620 -30.11 19.79 6.26
N LYS A 621 -30.33 20.61 7.30
CA LYS A 621 -31.10 21.86 7.22
C LYS A 621 -30.26 23.10 6.91
N ARG A 622 -28.92 23.00 6.96
CA ARG A 622 -28.03 24.10 6.53
C ARG A 622 -27.96 24.11 5.01
N ILE A 623 -28.56 25.12 4.36
CA ILE A 623 -28.43 25.31 2.92
C ILE A 623 -26.96 25.66 2.63
N ARG A 624 -26.24 24.80 1.91
CA ARG A 624 -24.99 25.17 1.23
C ARG A 624 -25.35 26.20 0.16
N ILE A 625 -25.28 27.48 0.49
CA ILE A 625 -25.21 28.55 -0.51
C ILE A 625 -23.77 29.01 -0.49
N GLU A 626 -22.93 28.46 -1.36
CA GLU A 626 -21.68 29.15 -1.70
C GLU A 626 -22.08 30.38 -2.52
N ARG A 627 -22.30 31.51 -1.83
CA ARG A 627 -22.40 32.79 -2.52
C ARG A 627 -21.04 33.07 -3.14
N CYS A 628 -20.94 32.85 -4.45
CA CYS A 628 -19.81 33.31 -5.23
C CYS A 628 -19.61 34.81 -4.97
N GLU A 629 -18.42 35.22 -4.53
CA GLU A 629 -18.10 36.62 -4.17
C GLU A 629 -18.20 37.57 -5.39
N SER A 630 -18.35 37.02 -6.60
CA SER A 630 -18.78 37.71 -7.81
C SER A 630 -19.88 36.90 -8.51
N ARG A 631 -21.15 37.31 -8.39
CA ARG A 631 -22.26 36.67 -9.11
C ARG A 631 -22.09 36.94 -10.60
N GLU A 632 -21.56 35.96 -11.33
CA GLU A 632 -21.34 36.07 -12.78
C GLU A 632 -22.69 36.20 -13.51
N GLU A 633 -22.75 37.06 -14.54
CA GLU A 633 -24.01 37.41 -15.24
C GLU A 633 -24.74 36.19 -15.81
N TYR A 634 -24.05 35.06 -16.00
CA TYR A 634 -24.65 33.88 -16.60
C TYR A 634 -25.42 32.96 -15.65
N MET A 635 -25.34 33.18 -14.33
CA MET A 635 -25.91 32.26 -13.34
C MET A 635 -27.43 32.12 -13.44
N ASP A 636 -28.13 33.16 -13.93
CA ASP A 636 -29.58 33.16 -14.09
C ASP A 636 -30.06 32.53 -15.43
N PHE A 637 -29.15 32.09 -16.30
CA PHE A 637 -29.51 31.46 -17.58
C PHE A 637 -29.86 29.99 -17.47
N ILE A 638 -30.67 29.52 -18.41
CA ILE A 638 -31.00 28.10 -18.58
C ILE A 638 -29.88 27.42 -19.38
N PRO A 639 -29.34 26.27 -18.92
CA PRO A 639 -28.28 25.55 -19.62
C PRO A 639 -28.77 24.98 -20.96
N THR A 640 -27.95 25.16 -22.01
CA THR A 640 -28.20 24.62 -23.37
C THR A 640 -28.02 23.11 -23.42
N ASP A 641 -28.53 22.48 -24.49
CA ASP A 641 -28.35 21.05 -24.76
C ASP A 641 -26.86 20.67 -24.80
N GLU A 642 -26.03 21.53 -25.41
CA GLU A 642 -24.58 21.38 -25.49
C GLU A 642 -23.93 21.31 -24.09
N ILE A 643 -24.34 22.19 -23.17
CA ILE A 643 -23.84 22.21 -21.79
C ILE A 643 -24.27 20.94 -21.05
N LEU A 644 -25.53 20.55 -21.15
CA LEU A 644 -26.05 19.36 -20.47
C LEU A 644 -25.41 18.07 -21.02
N ASP A 645 -25.15 18.01 -22.32
CA ASP A 645 -24.53 16.84 -22.96
C ASP A 645 -23.06 16.67 -22.54
N GLU A 646 -22.28 17.74 -22.46
CA GLU A 646 -20.91 17.66 -21.94
C GLU A 646 -20.89 17.36 -20.45
N LEU A 647 -21.79 17.97 -19.68
CA LEU A 647 -21.89 17.73 -18.25
C LEU A 647 -22.28 16.26 -17.96
N ALA A 648 -23.15 15.67 -18.77
CA ALA A 648 -23.53 14.26 -18.63
C ALA A 648 -22.33 13.30 -18.77
N GLN A 649 -21.30 13.67 -19.54
CA GLN A 649 -20.11 12.83 -19.74
C GLN A 649 -19.17 12.80 -18.52
N VAL A 650 -19.27 13.78 -17.61
CA VAL A 650 -18.28 14.00 -16.52
C VAL A 650 -18.86 13.77 -15.11
N ILE A 651 -20.18 13.70 -14.97
CA ILE A 651 -20.83 13.44 -13.67
C ILE A 651 -20.61 11.98 -13.21
N GLY A 652 -20.80 11.00 -14.08
CA GLY A 652 -20.59 9.58 -13.76
C GLY A 652 -21.54 9.03 -12.68
N VAL A 653 -20.98 8.37 -11.66
CA VAL A 653 -21.74 7.55 -10.69
C VAL A 653 -22.67 8.33 -9.76
N VAL A 654 -22.45 9.63 -9.57
CA VAL A 654 -23.27 10.48 -8.68
C VAL A 654 -24.50 11.09 -9.38
N SER A 655 -24.78 10.67 -10.62
CA SER A 655 -25.90 11.19 -11.43
C SER A 655 -27.26 11.01 -10.74
N PHE A 656 -27.47 9.90 -10.04
CA PHE A 656 -28.70 9.65 -9.30
C PHE A 656 -28.88 10.66 -8.15
N GLN A 657 -27.84 10.88 -7.35
CA GLN A 657 -27.83 11.86 -6.26
C GLN A 657 -28.00 13.29 -6.79
N LEU A 658 -27.40 13.60 -7.94
CA LEU A 658 -27.60 14.87 -8.60
C LEU A 658 -29.06 15.09 -8.98
N GLY A 659 -29.71 14.05 -9.52
CA GLY A 659 -31.15 14.11 -9.82
C GLY A 659 -32.00 14.45 -8.60
N ILE A 660 -31.68 13.86 -7.43
CA ILE A 660 -32.37 14.17 -6.16
C ILE A 660 -32.13 15.63 -5.77
N GLU A 661 -30.87 16.10 -5.78
CA GLU A 661 -30.50 17.49 -5.45
C GLU A 661 -31.13 18.52 -6.40
N LEU A 662 -31.36 18.13 -7.66
CA LEU A 662 -32.08 18.92 -8.65
C LEU A 662 -33.61 18.89 -8.46
N GLY A 663 -34.11 18.14 -7.48
CA GLY A 663 -35.52 18.09 -7.09
C GLY A 663 -36.34 17.03 -7.80
N LEU A 664 -35.74 16.12 -8.57
CA LEU A 664 -36.46 15.02 -9.19
C LEU A 664 -36.86 13.98 -8.13
N SER A 665 -38.09 13.46 -8.25
CA SER A 665 -38.56 12.38 -7.39
C SER A 665 -37.75 11.10 -7.62
N ILE A 666 -37.55 10.31 -6.57
CA ILE A 666 -36.84 9.03 -6.68
C ILE A 666 -37.56 8.07 -7.65
N THR A 667 -38.90 8.13 -7.73
CA THR A 667 -39.67 7.32 -8.69
C THR A 667 -39.31 7.69 -10.14
N SER A 668 -39.11 8.98 -10.43
CA SER A 668 -38.65 9.43 -11.75
C SER A 668 -37.26 8.89 -12.07
N LEU A 669 -36.38 8.89 -11.07
CA LEU A 669 -35.00 8.41 -11.22
C LEU A 669 -34.93 6.89 -11.41
N ASP A 670 -35.77 6.12 -10.72
CA ASP A 670 -35.89 4.67 -10.94
C ASP A 670 -36.31 4.36 -12.38
N ASN A 671 -37.28 5.09 -12.91
CA ASN A 671 -37.72 4.92 -14.29
C ASN A 671 -36.60 5.26 -15.28
N ILE A 672 -35.82 6.32 -15.02
CA ILE A 672 -34.65 6.65 -15.83
C ILE A 672 -33.61 5.53 -15.77
N GLN A 673 -33.34 4.98 -14.58
CA GLN A 673 -32.39 3.88 -14.42
C GLN A 673 -32.86 2.62 -15.15
N TYR A 674 -34.13 2.25 -15.02
CA TYR A 674 -34.73 1.11 -15.72
C TYR A 674 -34.62 1.25 -17.24
N ASN A 675 -34.94 2.43 -17.78
CA ASN A 675 -34.94 2.68 -19.23
C ASN A 675 -33.54 2.75 -19.86
N ASN A 676 -32.51 3.12 -19.07
CA ASN A 676 -31.15 3.34 -19.58
C ASN A 676 -30.13 2.28 -19.10
N GLY A 677 -30.57 1.25 -18.36
CA GLY A 677 -29.74 0.13 -17.94
C GLY A 677 -28.55 0.55 -17.06
N ARG A 678 -27.33 0.12 -17.40
CA ARG A 678 -26.08 0.49 -16.70
C ARG A 678 -25.32 1.66 -17.35
N ASP A 679 -25.88 2.29 -18.39
CA ASP A 679 -25.24 3.43 -19.06
C ASP A 679 -25.40 4.71 -18.22
N LEU A 680 -24.34 5.07 -17.49
CA LEU A 680 -24.33 6.24 -16.61
C LEU A 680 -24.45 7.56 -17.36
N VAL A 681 -23.92 7.64 -18.58
CA VAL A 681 -23.98 8.88 -19.38
C VAL A 681 -25.40 9.06 -19.90
N ALA A 682 -26.04 8.00 -20.39
CA ALA A 682 -27.44 8.04 -20.82
C ALA A 682 -28.39 8.35 -19.64
N GLN A 683 -28.18 7.73 -18.47
CA GLN A 683 -28.92 8.05 -17.25
C GLN A 683 -28.77 9.52 -16.86
N CYS A 684 -27.52 10.01 -16.78
CA CYS A 684 -27.24 11.40 -16.39
C CYS A 684 -27.86 12.39 -17.37
N LYS A 685 -27.74 12.13 -18.68
CA LYS A 685 -28.39 12.92 -19.72
C LYS A 685 -29.91 12.94 -19.53
N ALA A 686 -30.55 11.79 -19.34
CA ALA A 686 -31.98 11.73 -19.09
C ALA A 686 -32.39 12.52 -17.84
N ILE A 687 -31.61 12.44 -16.75
CA ILE A 687 -31.81 13.21 -15.51
C ILE A 687 -31.75 14.71 -15.78
N LEU A 688 -30.68 15.21 -16.39
CA LEU A 688 -30.48 16.64 -16.66
C LEU A 688 -31.57 17.21 -17.58
N PHE A 689 -31.94 16.48 -18.62
CA PHE A 689 -32.98 16.91 -19.55
C PHE A 689 -34.38 16.84 -18.92
N GLN A 690 -34.64 15.86 -18.04
CA GLN A 690 -35.89 15.79 -17.30
C GLN A 690 -36.00 16.92 -16.28
N TRP A 691 -34.93 17.19 -15.52
CA TRP A 691 -34.86 18.33 -14.61
C TRP A 691 -35.14 19.65 -15.32
N ARG A 692 -34.51 19.90 -16.48
CA ARG A 692 -34.74 21.14 -17.24
C ARG A 692 -36.18 21.27 -17.75
N LYS A 693 -36.89 20.16 -17.97
CA LYS A 693 -38.30 20.15 -18.38
C LYS A 693 -39.26 20.33 -17.20
N ASP A 694 -38.85 19.95 -15.99
CA ASP A 694 -39.62 20.11 -14.77
C ASP A 694 -39.66 21.61 -14.39
N GLN A 695 -40.81 22.25 -14.56
CA GLN A 695 -40.98 23.70 -14.33
C GLN A 695 -41.23 24.06 -12.86
N SER A 696 -41.10 23.12 -11.93
CA SER A 696 -41.31 23.37 -10.49
C SER A 696 -40.32 24.41 -9.91
N VAL A 697 -39.08 24.44 -10.41
CA VAL A 697 -38.06 25.45 -10.12
C VAL A 697 -37.41 25.87 -11.44
N ARG A 698 -37.17 27.18 -11.63
CA ARG A 698 -36.50 27.66 -12.87
C ARG A 698 -35.13 26.98 -13.00
N PRO A 699 -34.87 26.20 -14.07
CA PRO A 699 -33.65 25.41 -14.18
C PRO A 699 -32.48 26.28 -14.63
N THR A 700 -31.93 27.07 -13.71
CA THR A 700 -30.81 27.96 -13.99
C THR A 700 -29.47 27.28 -13.78
N ILE A 701 -28.41 27.85 -14.36
CA ILE A 701 -27.02 27.46 -14.09
C ILE A 701 -26.72 27.55 -12.60
N GLU A 702 -27.29 28.52 -11.86
CA GLU A 702 -27.17 28.62 -10.40
C GLU A 702 -27.72 27.39 -9.66
N VAL A 703 -28.90 26.89 -10.06
CA VAL A 703 -29.47 25.69 -9.44
C VAL A 703 -28.60 24.47 -9.74
N LEU A 704 -28.14 24.32 -10.99
CA LEU A 704 -27.27 23.23 -11.40
C LEU A 704 -25.91 23.27 -10.68
N HIS A 705 -25.33 24.46 -10.56
CA HIS A 705 -24.09 24.72 -9.84
C HIS A 705 -24.19 24.28 -8.39
N ASN A 706 -25.21 24.76 -7.67
CA ASN A 706 -25.42 24.40 -6.27
C ASN A 706 -25.63 22.89 -6.09
N ALA A 707 -26.40 22.25 -6.99
CA ALA A 707 -26.61 20.81 -6.94
C ALA A 707 -25.32 20.02 -7.16
N LEU A 708 -24.46 20.44 -8.10
CA LEU A 708 -23.15 19.84 -8.33
C LEU A 708 -22.21 19.96 -7.12
N VAL A 709 -22.20 21.12 -6.46
CA VAL A 709 -21.44 21.33 -5.23
C VAL A 709 -21.94 20.41 -4.11
N ASN A 710 -23.25 20.22 -4.00
CA ASN A 710 -23.84 19.34 -2.98
C ASN A 710 -23.50 17.87 -3.18
N VAL A 711 -23.33 17.41 -4.43
CA VAL A 711 -22.91 16.03 -4.74
C VAL A 711 -21.39 15.84 -4.88
N GLY A 712 -20.59 16.82 -4.42
CA GLY A 712 -19.13 16.69 -4.36
C GLY A 712 -18.39 16.87 -5.70
N LYS A 713 -19.04 17.41 -6.74
CA LYS A 713 -18.43 17.60 -8.07
C LYS A 713 -17.68 18.92 -8.26
N GLY A 714 -17.79 19.85 -7.30
CA GLY A 714 -17.16 21.17 -7.36
C GLY A 714 -17.77 22.08 -8.46
N SER A 715 -17.59 23.39 -8.34
CA SER A 715 -18.13 24.34 -9.31
C SER A 715 -17.35 24.43 -10.63
N GLN A 716 -16.07 24.07 -10.59
CA GLN A 716 -15.12 24.31 -11.68
C GLN A 716 -15.48 23.57 -12.96
N CYS A 717 -16.02 22.36 -12.86
CA CYS A 717 -16.41 21.57 -14.04
C CYS A 717 -17.49 22.26 -14.89
N LEU A 718 -18.52 22.82 -14.23
CA LEU A 718 -19.57 23.56 -14.93
C LEU A 718 -19.04 24.89 -15.47
N GLU A 719 -18.21 25.59 -14.70
CA GLU A 719 -17.58 26.85 -15.12
C GLU A 719 -16.68 26.68 -16.35
N GLU A 720 -15.90 25.60 -16.43
CA GLU A 720 -15.04 25.29 -17.59
C GLU A 720 -15.85 24.95 -18.84
N ILE A 721 -16.93 24.17 -18.70
CA ILE A 721 -17.86 23.88 -19.80
C ILE A 721 -18.47 25.20 -20.31
N ILE A 722 -18.93 26.08 -19.41
CA ILE A 722 -19.48 27.39 -19.79
C ILE A 722 -18.42 28.28 -20.46
N LYS A 723 -17.19 28.34 -19.91
CA LYS A 723 -16.08 29.11 -20.47
C LYS A 723 -15.65 28.61 -21.84
N SER A 724 -15.62 27.29 -22.06
CA SER A 724 -15.23 26.68 -23.32
C SER A 724 -16.28 26.84 -24.44
N LYS A 725 -17.56 26.91 -24.08
CA LYS A 725 -18.68 27.09 -25.04
C LYS A 725 -19.10 28.55 -25.25
N GLY A 726 -18.52 29.47 -24.48
CA GLY A 726 -18.60 30.91 -24.68
C GLY A 726 -19.90 31.53 -24.17
N VAL A 727 -19.77 32.46 -23.23
CA VAL A 727 -20.84 33.37 -22.75
C VAL A 727 -21.49 34.18 -23.90
N LYS A 728 -20.88 34.20 -25.10
CA LYS A 728 -21.36 34.96 -26.27
C LYS A 728 -22.74 34.55 -26.80
N LYS A 729 -23.26 33.36 -26.50
CA LYS A 729 -24.66 32.97 -26.85
C LYS A 729 -25.72 33.60 -25.91
N TYR A 730 -25.29 34.26 -24.83
CA TYR A 730 -26.16 34.74 -23.75
C TYR A 730 -26.23 36.27 -23.61
N ILE A 731 -25.53 37.02 -24.47
CA ILE A 731 -25.64 38.48 -24.58
C ILE A 731 -26.62 38.78 -25.71
N PRO A 732 -27.72 39.54 -25.50
CA PRO A 732 -28.61 39.91 -26.60
C PRO A 732 -27.84 40.75 -27.62
N GLU A 733 -27.90 40.37 -28.90
CA GLU A 733 -27.47 41.24 -29.99
C GLU A 733 -28.27 42.54 -29.92
N GLU A 734 -27.56 43.67 -29.82
CA GLU A 734 -28.16 44.99 -30.04
C GLU A 734 -28.82 44.94 -31.42
N LYS A 735 -30.14 45.12 -31.46
CA LYS A 735 -30.88 45.31 -32.70
C LYS A 735 -30.21 46.43 -33.48
N GLU A 736 -29.63 46.11 -34.63
CA GLU A 736 -29.29 47.08 -35.66
C GLU A 736 -30.57 47.84 -36.01
N VAL A 737 -30.69 49.06 -35.49
CA VAL A 737 -31.57 50.06 -36.07
C VAL A 737 -30.77 50.66 -37.22
N GLU A 738 -31.20 50.36 -38.44
CA GLU A 738 -30.80 51.07 -39.65
C GLU A 738 -30.95 52.58 -39.42
N VAL A 739 -29.83 53.30 -39.38
CA VAL A 739 -29.81 54.74 -39.61
C VAL A 739 -28.80 55.01 -40.71
N GLU A 740 -29.34 55.44 -41.84
CA GLU A 740 -28.64 55.88 -43.03
C GLU A 740 -27.54 56.89 -42.72
N LYS A 741 -26.40 56.71 -43.40
CA LYS A 741 -25.30 57.68 -43.42
C LYS A 741 -25.76 58.99 -44.06
N GLN A 742 -25.82 60.06 -43.28
CA GLN A 742 -25.54 61.40 -43.78
C GLN A 742 -24.72 62.23 -42.78
N GLY A 743 -23.60 62.79 -43.28
CA GLY A 743 -23.10 64.10 -42.85
C GLY A 743 -22.28 64.19 -41.56
N LYS A 744 -20.94 64.16 -41.74
CA LYS A 744 -19.93 65.01 -41.08
C LYS A 744 -20.35 65.74 -39.77
N ASP A 745 -19.72 65.40 -38.64
CA ASP A 745 -18.92 66.42 -37.94
C ASP A 745 -17.82 65.85 -37.04
N LYS A 746 -16.64 66.46 -37.14
CA LYS A 746 -15.40 66.12 -36.45
C LYS A 746 -15.36 66.90 -35.12
N THR A 747 -15.93 66.40 -34.03
CA THR A 747 -15.68 67.04 -32.71
C THR A 747 -15.94 66.20 -31.46
N PHE A 748 -15.54 64.93 -31.39
CA PHE A 748 -15.56 64.22 -30.10
C PHE A 748 -14.34 63.34 -29.76
N LEU A 749 -13.43 63.11 -30.71
CA LEU A 749 -12.18 62.35 -30.50
C LEU A 749 -11.06 63.12 -29.77
N LYS A 750 -11.39 64.21 -29.05
CA LYS A 750 -10.41 65.04 -28.30
C LYS A 750 -10.64 65.10 -26.79
N LYS A 751 -11.59 64.34 -26.22
CA LYS A 751 -11.89 64.39 -24.77
C LYS A 751 -11.73 63.10 -23.96
N LEU A 752 -11.28 61.97 -24.53
CA LEU A 752 -11.06 60.74 -23.75
C LEU A 752 -9.59 60.28 -23.58
N ASN A 753 -8.61 61.08 -24.01
CA ASN A 753 -7.17 60.79 -23.81
C ASN A 753 -6.50 61.56 -22.66
N LEU A 754 -7.28 62.14 -21.76
CA LEU A 754 -6.79 62.75 -20.52
C LEU A 754 -7.65 62.20 -19.37
N PHE A 755 -7.30 61.02 -18.84
CA PHE A 755 -7.51 60.63 -17.42
C PHE A 755 -7.04 59.18 -17.11
N LYS A 756 -6.12 58.59 -17.89
CA LYS A 756 -5.32 57.42 -17.45
C LYS A 756 -3.86 57.82 -17.19
N LYS A 757 -3.66 58.68 -16.19
CA LYS A 757 -2.37 58.88 -15.51
C LYS A 757 -2.61 59.65 -14.19
N LYS A 758 -2.89 58.93 -13.10
CA LYS A 758 -2.42 59.19 -11.73
C LYS A 758 -3.18 58.32 -10.71
N LYS A 759 -2.40 57.46 -10.03
CA LYS A 759 -2.50 57.01 -8.62
C LYS A 759 -3.81 56.30 -8.21
N LEU A 760 -3.80 55.18 -7.50
CA LEU A 760 -2.85 54.63 -6.53
C LEU A 760 -2.97 53.10 -6.52
#